data_AF-A0A0P0RNW6-F1
#
_entry.id   AF-A0A0P0RNW6-F1
#
_cell.length_a   1.000
_cell.length_b   1.000
_cell.length_c   1.000
_cell.angle_alpha   90.00
_cell.angle_beta   90.00
_cell.angle_gamma   90.00
#
_symmetry.space_group_name_H-M   'P 1'
#
loop_
_entity.id
_entity.type
_entity.pdbx_description
1 polymer ?
#
loop_
_entity_poly.entity_id
_entity_poly.type
_entity_poly.pdbx_seq_one_letter_code
_entity_poly.pdbx_strand_id
1 'polypeptide(L)'
;MRNVHQGMMSTWLCDTAKAGDPIEFRGPMGSFYLRPIERPVLFLAGGTGLAPFLSMLDKIVEDGGSPYPIHMILGVNSDADLVGIDRLEIYAQRLPNFTYACTVASPDSAYPNKGYVTHHISASRLNGGDADVYLCGPPPMVDAVRSFLSSEGLTPRNFYYEKFAGTGLVVQTGEERIAPVDVDEAFDLRMVLELGAAQLTMGRLSSEQLIIFRQLAEATAQFVSGRRFTDVPRYIEANHAFHKFTIEASGNAQLIALYRQLAVQDYIARALTGQVEIVGDIVQQHRDIVAAFELGDLNAARDVIALHALHSRATMSRALERMAMGKTAPMVAAPPSLPSAVPESAPQVCPFTAKTLPSYSHELDWPEGLEPFKVVDDGSQGDPYAHYRWMREHAPVLRCQSATSDVWFLSRYDDVYQAIRNPKLFSSEVVSPPPLTFLTLFDAPDHSRLRKVVQPSFLPLALDPFIGQIAQRAEDLLDAMIANGGGDVVNDFAIPLSISTISTMIEVPNEDEEKMKFWSDETFSYFGRLARNAPGTGTDEQSAQAFFAYLKQALERLALTDSQSIGGHIARMWKDGLLSEKEAKELCAFVFIAGHDTTTILVANAFRMFAEQPELLGRIRENPADADRFVEEVARYRGTVQRVSRITTEATTVAGVDLPKGAVVRLLLSAANRDSRKFAEGETFDIDRDSSGHLGFGNGMHKCLGAPLAKLETLIATKVLARKVGNIAFDPARPIQYVRGNNLTNSGPEHMFVKIGGLSA
;
A
#
# COMPACT_ATOMS: atom_id res chain seq x y z
N MET A 1 -24.61 14.79 22.33
CA MET A 1 -24.05 15.06 20.98
C MET A 1 -23.10 16.24 21.10
N ARG A 2 -21.87 16.16 20.59
CA ARG A 2 -20.95 17.30 20.61
C ARG A 2 -21.42 18.29 19.54
N ASN A 3 -21.69 19.53 19.90
CA ASN A 3 -22.04 20.56 18.92
C ASN A 3 -20.77 20.97 18.17
N VAL A 4 -20.62 20.50 16.94
CA VAL A 4 -19.46 20.80 16.11
C VAL A 4 -19.79 22.04 15.29
N HIS A 5 -19.04 23.11 15.50
CA HIS A 5 -19.20 24.35 14.75
C HIS A 5 -19.07 24.09 13.24
N GLN A 6 -20.09 24.46 12.45
CA GLN A 6 -20.24 24.15 11.01
C GLN A 6 -20.33 22.65 10.64
N GLY A 7 -20.56 21.75 11.60
CA GLY A 7 -20.80 20.35 11.28
C GLY A 7 -22.19 20.15 10.67
N MET A 8 -22.30 19.57 9.46
CA MET A 8 -23.59 19.40 8.75
C MET A 8 -24.72 18.83 9.62
N MET A 9 -24.44 17.79 10.41
CA MET A 9 -25.44 17.19 11.31
C MET A 9 -25.70 18.04 12.55
N SER A 10 -24.69 18.73 13.10
CA SER A 10 -24.86 19.64 14.24
C SER A 10 -25.69 20.86 13.86
N THR A 11 -25.37 21.50 12.73
CA THR A 11 -26.12 22.62 12.16
C THR A 11 -27.53 22.20 11.79
N TRP A 12 -27.72 21.06 11.11
CA TRP A 12 -29.06 20.59 10.79
C TRP A 12 -29.91 20.31 12.05
N LEU A 13 -29.36 19.61 13.04
CA LEU A 13 -30.08 19.31 14.29
C LEU A 13 -30.37 20.54 15.15
N CYS A 14 -29.45 21.51 15.20
CA CYS A 14 -29.61 22.71 16.02
C CYS A 14 -30.49 23.76 15.37
N ASP A 15 -30.38 23.94 14.05
CA ASP A 15 -30.90 25.13 13.38
C ASP A 15 -32.09 24.83 12.45
N THR A 16 -32.22 23.59 11.98
CA THR A 16 -33.15 23.25 10.88
C THR A 16 -34.19 22.18 11.25
N ALA A 17 -33.82 21.17 12.02
CA ALA A 17 -34.67 20.02 12.31
C ALA A 17 -35.85 20.38 13.22
N LYS A 18 -37.02 19.82 12.92
CA LYS A 18 -38.25 19.95 13.72
C LYS A 18 -38.70 18.59 14.25
N ALA A 19 -39.39 18.60 15.39
CA ALA A 19 -39.96 17.38 15.96
C ALA A 19 -40.97 16.75 14.98
N GLY A 20 -40.74 15.50 14.60
CA GLY A 20 -41.55 14.76 13.61
C GLY A 20 -40.91 14.64 12.22
N ASP A 21 -39.79 15.34 11.95
CA ASP A 21 -39.08 15.20 10.69
C ASP A 21 -38.54 13.76 10.51
N PRO A 22 -38.73 13.15 9.32
CA PRO A 22 -38.18 11.84 9.05
C PRO A 22 -36.66 11.91 8.92
N ILE A 23 -35.97 11.03 9.63
CA ILE A 23 -34.52 10.83 9.51
C ILE A 23 -34.24 9.35 9.24
N GLU A 24 -33.48 9.09 8.19
CA GLU A 24 -33.04 7.75 7.85
C GLU A 24 -31.62 7.55 8.34
N PHE A 25 -31.43 6.57 9.23
CA PHE A 25 -30.11 6.19 9.71
C PHE A 25 -29.65 4.95 8.95
N ARG A 26 -28.46 5.04 8.36
CA ARG A 26 -27.73 3.85 7.92
C ARG A 26 -26.82 3.42 9.06
N GLY A 27 -26.87 2.14 9.43
CA GLY A 27 -26.03 1.56 10.49
C GLY A 27 -24.53 1.82 10.22
N PRO A 28 -23.69 1.82 11.27
CA PRO A 28 -22.28 2.16 11.13
C PRO A 28 -21.58 1.22 10.14
N MET A 29 -20.85 1.78 9.18
CA MET A 29 -20.01 1.01 8.24
C MET A 29 -18.70 0.48 8.88
N GLY A 30 -18.65 0.43 10.23
CA GLY A 30 -17.46 0.03 11.00
C GLY A 30 -17.35 -1.49 11.16
N SER A 31 -16.13 -1.99 11.34
CA SER A 31 -15.86 -3.42 11.55
C SER A 31 -16.04 -3.89 13.02
N PHE A 32 -16.31 -2.95 13.94
CA PHE A 32 -16.45 -3.19 15.37
C PHE A 32 -17.91 -3.46 15.76
N TYR A 33 -18.31 -4.72 15.68
CA TYR A 33 -19.64 -5.22 16.03
C TYR A 33 -19.52 -6.54 16.80
N LEU A 34 -20.54 -6.90 17.57
CA LEU A 34 -20.56 -8.14 18.33
C LEU A 34 -20.52 -9.36 17.40
N ARG A 35 -19.54 -10.26 17.58
CA ARG A 35 -19.52 -11.59 16.95
C ARG A 35 -20.27 -12.61 17.81
N PRO A 36 -20.69 -13.77 17.25
CA PRO A 36 -21.24 -14.85 18.06
C PRO A 36 -20.35 -15.16 19.26
N ILE A 37 -20.95 -15.22 20.45
CA ILE A 37 -20.22 -15.43 21.70
C ILE A 37 -20.04 -16.94 21.91
N GLU A 38 -18.85 -17.43 21.59
CA GLU A 38 -18.49 -18.86 21.67
C GLU A 38 -17.50 -19.18 22.80
N ARG A 39 -17.06 -18.16 23.55
CA ARG A 39 -16.09 -18.25 24.66
C ARG A 39 -16.20 -17.03 25.58
N PRO A 40 -15.51 -17.00 26.74
CA PRO A 40 -15.46 -15.82 27.61
C PRO A 40 -15.06 -14.54 26.86
N VAL A 41 -15.67 -13.41 27.24
CA VAL A 41 -15.46 -12.13 26.56
C VAL A 41 -14.99 -11.06 27.54
N LEU A 42 -13.96 -10.31 27.15
CA LEU A 42 -13.47 -9.13 27.86
C LEU A 42 -13.74 -7.87 27.03
N PHE A 43 -14.57 -6.97 27.54
CA PHE A 43 -14.83 -5.65 26.98
C PHE A 43 -13.98 -4.59 27.68
N LEU A 44 -13.21 -3.82 26.92
CA LEU A 44 -12.36 -2.74 27.41
C LEU A 44 -12.81 -1.43 26.78
N ALA A 45 -13.41 -0.55 27.57
CA ALA A 45 -13.94 0.72 27.11
C ALA A 45 -13.12 1.90 27.67
N GLY A 46 -12.74 2.84 26.81
CA GLY A 46 -12.38 4.20 27.24
C GLY A 46 -13.63 5.08 27.28
N GLY A 47 -13.66 6.18 28.03
CA GLY A 47 -14.78 7.14 28.16
C GLY A 47 -15.90 7.05 27.10
N THR A 48 -15.74 7.70 25.94
CA THR A 48 -16.74 7.65 24.85
C THR A 48 -16.85 6.30 24.13
N GLY A 49 -15.87 5.43 24.30
CA GLY A 49 -15.83 4.05 23.82
C GLY A 49 -16.82 3.11 24.50
N LEU A 50 -17.53 3.56 25.53
CA LEU A 50 -18.63 2.81 26.14
C LEU A 50 -19.81 2.60 25.17
N ALA A 51 -20.09 3.57 24.29
CA ALA A 51 -21.27 3.57 23.43
C ALA A 51 -21.47 2.30 22.58
N PRO A 52 -20.48 1.80 21.81
CA PRO A 52 -20.65 0.56 21.04
C PRO A 52 -20.93 -0.64 21.93
N PHE A 53 -20.33 -0.72 23.13
CA PHE A 53 -20.57 -1.85 24.03
C PHE A 53 -21.98 -1.85 24.60
N LEU A 54 -22.58 -0.69 24.84
CA LEU A 54 -23.99 -0.62 25.25
C LEU A 54 -24.90 -1.21 24.17
N SER A 55 -24.64 -0.92 22.89
CA SER A 55 -25.36 -1.56 21.78
C SER A 55 -25.13 -3.07 21.68
N MET A 56 -23.90 -3.54 21.96
CA MET A 56 -23.62 -4.98 22.00
C MET A 56 -24.36 -5.66 23.15
N LEU A 57 -24.43 -5.03 24.33
CA LEU A 57 -25.17 -5.54 25.49
C LEU A 57 -26.68 -5.56 25.22
N ASP A 58 -27.23 -4.54 24.54
CA ASP A 58 -28.62 -4.57 24.07
C ASP A 58 -28.88 -5.79 23.19
N LYS A 59 -28.01 -6.07 22.22
CA LYS A 59 -28.12 -7.23 21.35
C LYS A 59 -28.02 -8.56 22.10
N ILE A 60 -27.12 -8.67 23.07
CA ILE A 60 -26.97 -9.88 23.90
C ILE A 60 -28.25 -10.15 24.69
N VAL A 61 -28.86 -9.09 25.21
CA VAL A 61 -30.15 -9.20 25.92
C VAL A 61 -31.27 -9.62 24.98
N GLU A 62 -31.35 -9.04 23.77
CA GLU A 62 -32.32 -9.43 22.74
C GLU A 62 -32.16 -10.90 22.32
N ASP A 63 -30.93 -11.41 22.28
CA ASP A 63 -30.60 -12.79 21.94
C ASP A 63 -30.84 -13.78 23.09
N GLY A 64 -31.36 -13.32 24.24
CA GLY A 64 -31.65 -14.17 25.39
C GLY A 64 -30.47 -14.42 26.33
N GLY A 65 -29.37 -13.67 26.19
CA GLY A 65 -28.20 -13.72 27.04
C GLY A 65 -26.98 -14.40 26.40
N SER A 66 -25.97 -14.70 27.23
CA SER A 66 -24.74 -15.39 26.82
C SER A 66 -24.49 -16.62 27.68
N PRO A 67 -24.17 -17.79 27.09
CA PRO A 67 -23.75 -18.96 27.84
C PRO A 67 -22.34 -18.83 28.44
N TYR A 68 -21.55 -17.85 27.99
CA TYR A 68 -20.20 -17.57 28.48
C TYR A 68 -20.13 -16.28 29.30
N PRO A 69 -19.20 -16.18 30.27
CA PRO A 69 -19.02 -14.98 31.07
C PRO A 69 -18.53 -13.80 30.22
N ILE A 70 -19.10 -12.63 30.47
CA ILE A 70 -18.71 -11.36 29.86
C ILE A 70 -18.27 -10.41 30.97
N HIS A 71 -17.06 -9.89 30.88
CA HIS A 71 -16.54 -8.91 31.81
C HIS A 71 -16.20 -7.60 31.10
N MET A 72 -16.61 -6.47 31.65
CA MET A 72 -16.26 -5.14 31.13
C MET A 72 -15.34 -4.38 32.10
N ILE A 73 -14.35 -3.67 31.55
CA ILE A 73 -13.57 -2.66 32.28
C ILE A 73 -13.71 -1.32 31.55
N LEU A 74 -14.32 -0.34 32.23
CA LEU A 74 -14.45 1.04 31.75
C LEU A 74 -13.37 1.92 32.39
N GLY A 75 -12.42 2.39 31.59
CA GLY A 75 -11.37 3.32 32.00
C GLY A 75 -11.67 4.76 31.58
N VAL A 76 -11.58 5.69 32.54
CA VAL A 76 -11.83 7.11 32.30
C VAL A 76 -10.74 7.99 32.93
N ASN A 77 -10.65 9.26 32.53
CA ASN A 77 -9.60 10.15 33.02
C ASN A 77 -9.93 10.76 34.39
N SER A 78 -11.16 11.23 34.58
CA SER A 78 -11.64 11.89 35.80
C SER A 78 -12.96 11.31 36.30
N ASP A 79 -13.35 11.62 37.54
CA ASP A 79 -14.61 11.16 38.14
C ASP A 79 -15.84 11.62 37.34
N ALA A 80 -15.76 12.81 36.72
CA ALA A 80 -16.81 13.37 35.88
C ALA A 80 -17.02 12.58 34.57
N ASP A 81 -16.03 11.78 34.15
CA ASP A 81 -16.09 10.99 32.92
C ASP A 81 -16.77 9.62 33.13
N LEU A 82 -17.12 9.25 34.38
CA LEU A 82 -17.87 8.03 34.70
C LEU A 82 -19.35 8.17 34.29
N VAL A 83 -19.59 8.10 32.99
CA VAL A 83 -20.92 8.23 32.40
C VAL A 83 -21.49 6.86 32.03
N GLY A 84 -22.82 6.73 32.11
CA GLY A 84 -23.53 5.52 31.67
C GLY A 84 -23.49 4.34 32.66
N ILE A 85 -23.05 4.55 33.90
CA ILE A 85 -22.96 3.51 34.94
C ILE A 85 -24.33 2.90 35.26
N ASP A 86 -25.38 3.72 35.37
CA ASP A 86 -26.75 3.24 35.65
C ASP A 86 -27.23 2.23 34.59
N ARG A 87 -26.80 2.40 33.32
CA ARG A 87 -27.12 1.44 32.25
C ARG A 87 -26.36 0.12 32.43
N LEU A 88 -25.09 0.18 32.83
CA LEU A 88 -24.30 -1.02 33.10
C LEU A 88 -24.86 -1.83 34.26
N GLU A 89 -25.35 -1.16 35.30
CA GLU A 89 -26.05 -1.79 36.42
C GLU A 89 -27.33 -2.50 35.97
N ILE A 90 -28.14 -1.85 35.10
CA ILE A 90 -29.32 -2.49 34.50
C ILE A 90 -28.94 -3.74 33.69
N TYR A 91 -27.86 -3.70 32.89
CA TYR A 91 -27.40 -4.89 32.17
C TYR A 91 -26.90 -5.98 33.11
N ALA A 92 -26.18 -5.65 34.19
CA ALA A 92 -25.73 -6.62 35.17
C ALA A 92 -26.90 -7.33 35.88
N GLN A 93 -28.02 -6.64 36.08
CA GLN A 93 -29.24 -7.24 36.62
C GLN A 93 -29.98 -8.12 35.59
N ARG A 94 -29.93 -7.77 34.30
CA ARG A 94 -30.61 -8.49 33.21
C ARG A 94 -29.81 -9.67 32.66
N LEU A 95 -28.49 -9.63 32.76
CA LEU A 95 -27.58 -10.64 32.21
C LEU A 95 -26.81 -11.32 33.36
N PRO A 96 -27.17 -12.56 33.75
CA PRO A 96 -26.57 -13.23 34.91
C PRO A 96 -25.07 -13.50 34.77
N ASN A 97 -24.55 -13.52 33.54
CA ASN A 97 -23.15 -13.77 33.21
C ASN A 97 -22.36 -12.49 32.86
N PHE A 98 -22.95 -11.30 33.02
CA PHE A 98 -22.29 -10.03 32.77
C PHE A 98 -21.81 -9.39 34.08
N THR A 99 -20.56 -8.92 34.08
CA THR A 99 -19.98 -8.16 35.19
C THR A 99 -19.19 -6.97 34.64
N TYR A 100 -19.07 -5.90 35.42
CA TYR A 100 -18.26 -4.76 35.00
C TYR A 100 -17.45 -4.17 36.17
N ALA A 101 -16.38 -3.47 35.83
CA ALA A 101 -15.57 -2.64 36.72
C ALA A 101 -15.28 -1.30 36.05
N CYS A 102 -15.08 -0.26 36.85
CA CYS A 102 -14.63 1.04 36.36
C CYS A 102 -13.29 1.39 36.99
N THR A 103 -12.49 2.21 36.31
CA THR A 103 -11.24 2.76 36.83
C THR A 103 -11.05 4.20 36.38
N VAL A 104 -10.48 5.03 37.26
CA VAL A 104 -10.20 6.45 36.98
C VAL A 104 -8.69 6.69 37.00
N ALA A 105 -8.14 7.23 35.91
CA ALA A 105 -6.71 7.43 35.76
C ALA A 105 -6.17 8.57 36.64
N SER A 106 -6.98 9.60 36.93
CA SER A 106 -6.57 10.71 37.77
C SER A 106 -6.14 10.25 39.16
N PRO A 107 -4.92 10.59 39.63
CA PRO A 107 -4.46 10.25 40.98
C PRO A 107 -5.31 10.91 42.07
N ASP A 108 -5.88 12.09 41.76
CA ASP A 108 -6.71 12.90 42.66
C ASP A 108 -8.17 12.42 42.73
N SER A 109 -8.53 11.39 41.96
CA SER A 109 -9.85 10.76 41.99
C SER A 109 -10.18 10.21 43.39
N ALA A 110 -11.45 10.34 43.80
CA ALA A 110 -11.97 9.66 44.99
C ALA A 110 -12.48 8.24 44.69
N TYR A 111 -12.44 7.81 43.42
CA TYR A 111 -12.95 6.51 43.00
C TYR A 111 -12.07 5.36 43.52
N PRO A 112 -12.66 4.22 43.98
CA PRO A 112 -11.90 3.14 44.61
C PRO A 112 -10.86 2.49 43.70
N ASN A 113 -11.18 2.30 42.42
CA ASN A 113 -10.30 1.72 41.43
C ASN A 113 -9.59 2.83 40.65
N LYS A 114 -8.28 2.97 40.86
CA LYS A 114 -7.44 3.98 40.21
C LYS A 114 -6.58 3.39 39.11
N GLY A 115 -6.13 4.25 38.20
CA GLY A 115 -5.19 3.93 37.13
C GLY A 115 -5.88 3.48 35.83
N TYR A 116 -5.11 2.81 34.98
CA TYR A 116 -5.56 2.41 33.64
C TYR A 116 -6.21 1.03 33.65
N VAL A 117 -6.97 0.72 32.59
CA VAL A 117 -7.66 -0.57 32.45
C VAL A 117 -6.72 -1.77 32.59
N THR A 118 -5.46 -1.64 32.17
CA THR A 118 -4.44 -2.69 32.24
C THR A 118 -4.14 -3.14 33.67
N HIS A 119 -4.25 -2.24 34.65
CA HIS A 119 -4.04 -2.59 36.06
C HIS A 119 -5.17 -3.45 36.65
N HIS A 120 -6.31 -3.51 35.97
CA HIS A 120 -7.51 -4.21 36.42
C HIS A 120 -7.84 -5.44 35.57
N ILE A 121 -7.02 -5.74 34.56
CA ILE A 121 -7.10 -7.01 33.82
C ILE A 121 -6.46 -8.10 34.69
N SER A 122 -7.20 -9.18 34.94
CA SER A 122 -6.69 -10.34 35.67
C SER A 122 -6.66 -11.57 34.78
N ALA A 123 -5.70 -12.47 35.02
CA ALA A 123 -5.53 -13.70 34.24
C ALA A 123 -6.79 -14.59 34.23
N SER A 124 -7.57 -14.59 35.32
CA SER A 124 -8.85 -15.31 35.41
C SER A 124 -9.91 -14.78 34.45
N ARG A 125 -9.89 -13.47 34.13
CA ARG A 125 -10.82 -12.84 33.17
C ARG A 125 -10.45 -13.09 31.72
N LEU A 126 -9.22 -13.54 31.46
CA LEU A 126 -8.73 -13.90 30.14
C LEU A 126 -8.80 -15.40 29.87
N ASN A 127 -9.30 -16.20 30.82
CA ASN A 127 -9.46 -17.65 30.68
C ASN A 127 -8.17 -18.34 30.16
N GLY A 128 -7.00 -17.92 30.67
CA GLY A 128 -5.71 -18.45 30.23
C GLY A 128 -5.34 -18.15 28.77
N GLY A 129 -6.00 -17.18 28.13
CA GLY A 129 -5.85 -16.83 26.71
C GLY A 129 -7.02 -17.30 25.83
N ASP A 130 -7.88 -18.21 26.32
CA ASP A 130 -9.08 -18.65 25.58
C ASP A 130 -10.27 -17.72 25.84
N ALA A 131 -10.10 -16.45 25.46
CA ALA A 131 -11.10 -15.40 25.55
C ALA A 131 -11.04 -14.47 24.33
N ASP A 132 -12.18 -13.88 23.98
CA ASP A 132 -12.25 -12.82 22.98
C ASP A 132 -12.18 -11.46 23.67
N VAL A 133 -11.24 -10.61 23.25
CA VAL A 133 -11.05 -9.27 23.79
C VAL A 133 -11.59 -8.25 22.79
N TYR A 134 -12.47 -7.37 23.24
CA TYR A 134 -12.94 -6.22 22.47
C TYR A 134 -12.49 -4.94 23.16
N LEU A 135 -11.92 -3.99 22.42
CA LEU A 135 -11.41 -2.73 22.97
C LEU A 135 -11.88 -1.53 22.15
N CYS A 136 -12.55 -0.57 22.78
CA CYS A 136 -12.88 0.71 22.16
C CYS A 136 -12.30 1.86 22.99
N GLY A 137 -11.24 2.49 22.48
CA GLY A 137 -10.47 3.49 23.23
C GLY A 137 -9.47 4.26 22.35
N PRO A 138 -8.78 5.27 22.90
CA PRO A 138 -7.78 6.02 22.14
C PRO A 138 -6.56 5.13 21.80
N PRO A 139 -5.78 5.45 20.75
CA PRO A 139 -4.64 4.62 20.32
C PRO A 139 -3.66 4.23 21.45
N PRO A 140 -3.27 5.13 22.38
CA PRO A 140 -2.38 4.75 23.49
C PRO A 140 -2.96 3.67 24.41
N MET A 141 -4.29 3.63 24.59
CA MET A 141 -4.96 2.58 25.36
C MET A 141 -4.88 1.22 24.66
N VAL A 142 -5.05 1.20 23.33
CA VAL A 142 -4.94 -0.02 22.52
C VAL A 142 -3.52 -0.58 22.63
N ASP A 143 -2.52 0.29 22.47
CA ASP A 143 -1.12 -0.11 22.50
C ASP A 143 -0.69 -0.55 23.91
N ALA A 144 -1.15 0.13 24.96
CA ALA A 144 -0.89 -0.25 26.35
C ALA A 144 -1.48 -1.63 26.70
N VAL A 145 -2.71 -1.92 26.27
CA VAL A 145 -3.34 -3.23 26.51
C VAL A 145 -2.61 -4.34 25.76
N ARG A 146 -2.19 -4.10 24.51
CA ARG A 146 -1.40 -5.08 23.74
C ARG A 146 -0.05 -5.36 24.40
N SER A 147 0.66 -4.32 24.84
CA SER A 147 1.93 -4.44 25.54
C SER A 147 1.78 -5.20 26.86
N PHE A 148 0.72 -4.91 27.63
CA PHE A 148 0.42 -5.63 28.87
C PHE A 148 0.14 -7.12 28.65
N LEU A 149 -0.71 -7.45 27.67
CA LEU A 149 -1.00 -8.86 27.34
C LEU A 149 0.28 -9.61 26.92
N SER A 150 1.14 -8.96 26.13
CA SER A 150 2.44 -9.50 25.73
C SER A 150 3.39 -9.71 26.92
N SER A 151 3.51 -8.74 27.83
CA SER A 151 4.38 -8.86 29.01
C SER A 151 3.93 -9.94 29.98
N GLU A 152 2.63 -10.19 30.09
CA GLU A 152 2.06 -11.25 30.90
C GLU A 152 2.07 -12.63 30.19
N GLY A 153 2.54 -12.70 28.94
CA GLY A 153 2.54 -13.94 28.14
C GLY A 153 1.14 -14.44 27.77
N LEU A 154 0.14 -13.55 27.77
CA LEU A 154 -1.26 -13.87 27.52
C LEU A 154 -1.64 -13.50 26.08
N THR A 155 -2.05 -14.50 25.28
CA THR A 155 -2.53 -14.27 23.91
C THR A 155 -4.03 -14.58 23.86
N PRO A 156 -4.92 -13.57 23.76
CA PRO A 156 -6.34 -13.81 23.59
C PRO A 156 -6.62 -14.47 22.25
N ARG A 157 -7.70 -15.27 22.17
CA ARG A 157 -8.09 -15.97 20.94
C ARG A 157 -8.39 -15.00 19.80
N ASN A 158 -9.10 -13.92 20.12
CA ASN A 158 -9.31 -12.81 19.21
C ASN A 158 -9.15 -11.49 19.94
N PHE A 159 -8.62 -10.48 19.24
CA PHE A 159 -8.47 -9.12 19.75
C PHE A 159 -9.09 -8.13 18.76
N TYR A 160 -10.33 -7.73 19.01
CA TYR A 160 -11.09 -6.78 18.22
C TYR A 160 -10.94 -5.38 18.80
N TYR A 161 -10.70 -4.35 17.99
CA TYR A 161 -10.63 -2.99 18.51
C TYR A 161 -11.14 -1.94 17.54
N GLU A 162 -11.59 -0.81 18.09
CA GLU A 162 -12.01 0.40 17.39
C GLU A 162 -11.17 1.60 17.86
N LYS A 163 -10.74 2.47 16.93
CA LYS A 163 -9.86 3.62 17.23
C LYS A 163 -10.64 4.93 17.15
N PHE A 164 -10.54 5.75 18.21
CA PHE A 164 -10.95 7.15 18.13
C PHE A 164 -9.88 8.00 17.42
N ALA A 165 -10.29 8.84 16.48
CA ALA A 165 -9.43 9.90 15.92
C ALA A 165 -9.53 11.14 16.84
N GLY A 166 -8.47 11.42 17.63
CA GLY A 166 -8.35 12.69 18.35
C GLY A 166 -7.29 12.76 19.48
N THR A 167 -6.30 13.63 19.25
CA THR A 167 -5.41 14.41 20.16
C THR A 167 -4.30 13.76 21.02
N GLY A 168 -3.04 14.14 20.72
CA GLY A 168 -2.09 14.69 21.72
C GLY A 168 -0.85 13.86 22.10
N LEU A 169 0.34 14.40 21.78
CA LEU A 169 1.72 13.98 22.14
C LEU A 169 1.99 13.94 23.66
N VAL A 170 2.90 13.04 24.09
CA VAL A 170 3.77 13.25 25.27
C VAL A 170 5.19 12.73 24.97
N VAL A 171 6.18 13.59 25.19
CA VAL A 171 7.62 13.32 25.17
C VAL A 171 8.06 12.87 26.57
N GLN A 172 8.91 11.84 26.68
CA GLN A 172 9.79 11.67 27.85
C GLN A 172 11.20 11.21 27.46
N THR A 173 12.15 11.98 27.98
CA THR A 173 13.61 11.85 27.99
C THR A 173 14.11 10.93 29.12
N GLY A 174 15.17 10.14 28.89
CA GLY A 174 16.02 9.58 29.95
C GLY A 174 16.92 8.39 29.57
N GLU A 175 18.24 8.57 29.75
CA GLU A 175 19.38 7.62 29.71
C GLU A 175 19.60 6.76 28.45
N GLU A 176 20.54 7.21 27.59
CA GLU A 176 20.92 6.60 26.31
C GLU A 176 21.48 5.17 26.45
N ARG A 177 20.60 4.20 26.17
CA ARG A 177 21.02 3.05 25.35
C ARG A 177 21.20 3.57 23.94
N ILE A 178 22.31 3.23 23.26
CA ILE A 178 22.38 3.42 21.81
C ILE A 178 21.28 2.54 21.23
N ALA A 179 20.15 3.15 20.86
CA ALA A 179 19.14 2.45 20.14
C ALA A 179 19.64 2.23 18.71
N PRO A 180 19.30 1.11 18.05
CA PRO A 180 19.63 0.92 16.64
C PRO A 180 19.19 2.11 15.76
N VAL A 181 18.11 2.80 16.15
CA VAL A 181 17.61 4.00 15.48
C VAL A 181 18.59 5.19 15.52
N ASP A 182 19.33 5.37 16.62
CA ASP A 182 20.28 6.48 16.79
C ASP A 182 21.53 6.31 15.92
N VAL A 183 21.89 5.07 15.59
CA VAL A 183 23.00 4.74 14.68
C VAL A 183 22.57 4.92 13.23
N ASP A 184 21.38 4.44 12.87
CA ASP A 184 20.84 4.60 11.51
C ASP A 184 20.69 6.08 11.16
N GLU A 185 20.15 6.90 12.06
CA GLU A 185 20.03 8.35 11.88
C GLU A 185 21.40 9.04 11.71
N ALA A 186 22.42 8.64 12.47
CA ALA A 186 23.75 9.25 12.37
C ALA A 186 24.46 8.92 11.05
N PHE A 187 24.30 7.69 10.53
CA PHE A 187 24.83 7.31 9.21
C PHE A 187 24.06 7.99 8.07
N ASP A 188 22.74 8.16 8.19
CA ASP A 188 21.92 8.87 7.21
C ASP A 188 22.28 10.36 7.16
N LEU A 189 22.49 11.00 8.32
CA LEU A 189 22.99 12.38 8.39
C LEU A 189 24.39 12.52 7.77
N ARG A 190 25.31 11.59 8.04
CA ARG A 190 26.64 11.56 7.41
C ARG A 190 26.54 11.48 5.89
N MET A 191 25.71 10.59 5.37
CA MET A 191 25.48 10.44 3.93
C MET A 191 24.99 11.76 3.32
N VAL A 192 24.00 12.42 3.93
CA VAL A 192 23.48 13.71 3.43
C VAL A 192 24.59 14.77 3.36
N LEU A 193 25.44 14.86 4.38
CA LEU A 193 26.57 15.80 4.39
C LEU A 193 27.60 15.46 3.30
N GLU A 194 27.89 14.17 3.08
CA GLU A 194 28.84 13.72 2.06
C GLU A 194 28.31 13.96 0.63
N LEU A 195 27.02 13.76 0.39
CA LEU A 195 26.36 14.09 -0.88
C LEU A 195 26.39 15.61 -1.14
N GLY A 196 26.16 16.42 -0.10
CA GLY A 196 26.29 17.87 -0.16
C GLY A 196 27.72 18.32 -0.46
N ALA A 197 28.72 17.71 0.19
CA ALA A 197 30.13 18.00 -0.06
C ALA A 197 30.56 17.58 -1.46
N ALA A 198 30.12 16.42 -1.95
CA ALA A 198 30.37 15.97 -3.32
C ALA A 198 29.84 16.96 -4.35
N GLN A 199 28.60 17.46 -4.17
CA GLN A 199 28.04 18.50 -5.03
C GLN A 199 28.89 19.78 -5.07
N LEU A 200 29.49 20.17 -3.95
CA LEU A 200 30.29 21.40 -3.83
C LEU A 200 31.71 21.27 -4.35
N THR A 201 32.26 20.05 -4.37
CA THR A 201 33.66 19.76 -4.69
C THR A 201 33.86 19.08 -6.05
N MET A 202 32.79 18.56 -6.67
CA MET A 202 32.86 17.88 -7.97
C MET A 202 33.44 18.78 -9.06
N GLY A 203 34.48 18.28 -9.74
CA GLY A 203 35.21 19.03 -10.76
C GLY A 203 36.01 20.23 -10.24
N ARG A 204 36.13 20.40 -8.91
CA ARG A 204 36.83 21.52 -8.26
C ARG A 204 38.03 21.12 -7.42
N LEU A 205 38.27 19.82 -7.23
CA LEU A 205 39.48 19.32 -6.58
C LEU A 205 40.69 19.46 -7.51
N SER A 206 41.83 19.91 -6.98
CA SER A 206 43.09 19.93 -7.72
C SER A 206 43.63 18.52 -7.95
N SER A 207 44.54 18.35 -8.91
CA SER A 207 45.21 17.06 -9.13
C SER A 207 45.94 16.55 -7.87
N GLU A 208 46.52 17.46 -7.07
CA GLU A 208 47.14 17.11 -5.79
C GLU A 208 46.11 16.62 -4.76
N GLN A 209 44.94 17.28 -4.70
CA GLN A 209 43.84 16.85 -3.84
C GLN A 209 43.25 15.50 -4.24
N LEU A 210 43.12 15.20 -5.54
CA LEU A 210 42.69 13.89 -6.03
C LEU A 210 43.69 12.79 -5.68
N ILE A 211 45.00 13.07 -5.75
CA ILE A 211 46.05 12.14 -5.30
C ILE A 211 45.91 11.85 -3.81
N ILE A 212 45.71 12.88 -2.98
CA ILE A 212 45.48 12.70 -1.53
C ILE A 212 44.21 11.88 -1.28
N PHE A 213 43.13 12.16 -1.99
CA PHE A 213 41.86 11.45 -1.81
C PHE A 213 42.00 9.95 -2.13
N ARG A 214 42.74 9.63 -3.19
CA ARG A 214 43.10 8.24 -3.54
C ARG A 214 43.97 7.57 -2.48
N GLN A 215 44.96 8.28 -1.94
CA GLN A 215 45.82 7.75 -0.87
C GLN A 215 45.01 7.42 0.39
N LEU A 216 44.02 8.24 0.74
CA LEU A 216 43.12 7.98 1.86
C LEU A 216 42.24 6.74 1.62
N ALA A 217 41.72 6.55 0.41
CA ALA A 217 40.99 5.32 0.05
C ALA A 217 41.88 4.08 0.23
N GLU A 218 43.11 4.10 -0.29
CA GLU A 218 44.03 2.96 -0.16
C GLU A 218 44.51 2.73 1.28
N ALA A 219 44.58 3.76 2.12
CA ALA A 219 44.88 3.60 3.54
C ALA A 219 43.82 2.75 4.26
N THR A 220 42.54 2.87 3.88
CA THR A 220 41.47 2.03 4.46
C THR A 220 41.61 0.56 4.06
N ALA A 221 42.10 0.28 2.85
CA ALA A 221 42.27 -1.07 2.32
C ALA A 221 43.28 -1.91 3.12
N GLN A 222 44.29 -1.28 3.73
CA GLN A 222 45.34 -1.97 4.50
C GLN A 222 44.81 -2.72 5.73
N PHE A 223 43.63 -2.33 6.22
CA PHE A 223 43.02 -2.85 7.44
C PHE A 223 41.81 -3.76 7.17
N VAL A 224 41.61 -4.16 5.92
CA VAL A 224 40.53 -5.05 5.49
C VAL A 224 41.09 -6.20 4.65
N SER A 225 40.72 -7.44 4.99
CA SER A 225 41.04 -8.62 4.20
C SER A 225 39.77 -9.42 3.93
N GLY A 226 39.38 -9.53 2.66
CA GLY A 226 38.08 -10.08 2.27
C GLY A 226 36.95 -9.29 2.93
N ARG A 227 36.09 -9.96 3.71
CA ARG A 227 34.97 -9.35 4.44
C ARG A 227 35.23 -9.14 5.93
N ARG A 228 36.50 -9.00 6.33
CA ARG A 228 36.92 -8.89 7.73
C ARG A 228 37.86 -7.72 7.95
N PHE A 229 37.72 -7.06 9.10
CA PHE A 229 38.69 -6.08 9.58
C PHE A 229 39.90 -6.80 10.19
N THR A 230 41.10 -6.43 9.77
CA THR A 230 42.36 -6.97 10.32
C THR A 230 42.89 -6.12 11.48
N ASP A 231 42.61 -4.81 11.48
CA ASP A 231 42.93 -3.87 12.56
C ASP A 231 41.83 -2.81 12.66
N VAL A 232 40.89 -3.00 13.60
CA VAL A 232 39.70 -2.14 13.74
C VAL A 232 40.06 -0.70 14.15
N PRO A 233 40.88 -0.45 15.20
CA PRO A 233 41.24 0.92 15.57
C PRO A 233 41.86 1.71 14.41
N ARG A 234 42.80 1.11 13.67
CA ARG A 234 43.44 1.79 12.52
C ARG A 234 42.49 1.96 11.34
N TYR A 235 41.60 1.00 11.10
CA TYR A 235 40.55 1.15 10.10
C TYR A 235 39.64 2.34 10.41
N ILE A 236 39.21 2.52 11.67
CA ILE A 236 38.32 3.62 12.07
C ILE A 236 38.97 4.98 11.79
N GLU A 237 40.25 5.13 12.14
CA GLU A 237 41.02 6.35 11.88
C GLU A 237 41.14 6.64 10.38
N ALA A 238 41.53 5.64 9.58
CA ALA A 238 41.65 5.77 8.13
C ALA A 238 40.31 6.07 7.46
N ASN A 239 39.24 5.40 7.89
CA ASN A 239 37.88 5.60 7.39
C ASN A 239 37.38 7.00 7.71
N HIS A 240 37.60 7.48 8.93
CA HIS A 240 37.23 8.84 9.31
C HIS A 240 37.97 9.88 8.46
N ALA A 241 39.27 9.70 8.25
CA ALA A 241 40.08 10.59 7.41
C ALA A 241 39.60 10.64 5.96
N PHE A 242 39.26 9.48 5.36
CA PHE A 242 38.74 9.40 4.00
C PHE A 242 37.45 10.22 3.81
N HIS A 243 36.46 10.01 4.67
CA HIS A 243 35.16 10.69 4.53
C HIS A 243 35.19 12.16 4.94
N LYS A 244 36.06 12.52 5.88
CA LYS A 244 36.27 13.93 6.27
C LYS A 244 36.89 14.76 5.14
N PHE A 245 37.61 14.14 4.21
CA PHE A 245 38.34 14.85 3.16
C PHE A 245 37.43 15.72 2.29
N THR A 246 36.36 15.16 1.70
CA THR A 246 35.46 15.90 0.80
C THR A 246 34.67 16.98 1.55
N ILE A 247 34.29 16.70 2.79
CA ILE A 247 33.66 17.64 3.73
C ILE A 247 34.55 18.87 3.92
N GLU A 248 35.85 18.69 4.21
CA GLU A 248 36.79 19.81 4.41
C GLU A 248 37.14 20.51 3.10
N ALA A 249 37.32 19.74 2.02
CA ALA A 249 37.59 20.29 0.69
C ALA A 249 36.44 21.16 0.16
N SER A 250 35.22 21.01 0.68
CA SER A 250 34.08 21.88 0.34
C SER A 250 34.29 23.34 0.74
N GLY A 251 35.17 23.62 1.71
CA GLY A 251 35.37 24.97 2.28
C GLY A 251 34.14 25.54 2.98
N ASN A 252 33.05 24.77 3.13
CA ASN A 252 31.81 25.23 3.73
C ASN A 252 31.85 25.07 5.25
N ALA A 253 32.00 26.19 5.97
CA ALA A 253 32.13 26.21 7.43
C ALA A 253 30.94 25.57 8.17
N GLN A 254 29.72 25.69 7.64
CA GLN A 254 28.53 25.08 8.24
C GLN A 254 28.52 23.56 8.06
N LEU A 255 28.85 23.09 6.87
CA LEU A 255 28.93 21.65 6.56
C LEU A 255 30.02 20.97 7.40
N ILE A 256 31.17 21.62 7.57
CA ILE A 256 32.26 21.16 8.44
C ILE A 256 31.82 21.14 9.92
N ALA A 257 31.09 22.16 10.39
CA ALA A 257 30.59 22.22 11.76
C ALA A 257 29.56 21.11 12.05
N LEU A 258 28.63 20.86 11.12
CA LEU A 258 27.65 19.79 11.23
C LEU A 258 28.32 18.41 11.24
N TYR A 259 29.31 18.18 10.37
CA TYR A 259 30.03 16.91 10.33
C TYR A 259 30.78 16.62 11.64
N ARG A 260 31.35 17.66 12.29
CA ARG A 260 32.03 17.52 13.59
C ARG A 260 31.10 17.18 14.75
N GLN A 261 29.79 17.41 14.60
CA GLN A 261 28.79 17.08 15.62
C GLN A 261 28.28 15.64 15.50
N LEU A 262 28.64 14.92 14.43
CA LEU A 262 28.19 13.55 14.23
C LEU A 262 28.91 12.56 15.15
N ALA A 263 28.16 11.76 15.88
CA ALA A 263 28.67 10.69 16.74
C ALA A 263 29.03 9.39 15.97
N VAL A 264 29.11 9.42 14.63
CA VAL A 264 29.36 8.22 13.80
C VAL A 264 30.67 7.54 14.17
N GLN A 265 31.74 8.30 14.40
CA GLN A 265 33.02 7.72 14.80
C GLN A 265 32.93 7.01 16.17
N ASP A 266 32.20 7.60 17.12
CA ASP A 266 31.99 7.02 18.44
C ASP A 266 31.15 5.74 18.38
N TYR A 267 30.12 5.72 17.53
CA TYR A 267 29.32 4.51 17.30
C TYR A 267 30.17 3.39 16.70
N ILE A 268 30.98 3.67 15.68
CA ILE A 268 31.88 2.68 15.07
C ILE A 268 32.89 2.18 16.11
N ALA A 269 33.50 3.07 16.89
CA ALA A 269 34.47 2.70 17.92
C ALA A 269 33.88 1.83 19.05
N ARG A 270 32.62 2.04 19.41
CA ARG A 270 31.94 1.29 20.47
C ARG A 270 31.45 -0.09 20.04
N ALA A 271 31.06 -0.27 18.77
CA ALA A 271 30.42 -1.49 18.31
C ALA A 271 31.32 -2.37 17.43
N LEU A 272 32.22 -1.79 16.61
CA LEU A 272 32.99 -2.53 15.62
C LEU A 272 34.07 -3.40 16.28
N THR A 273 34.15 -4.66 15.89
CA THR A 273 35.20 -5.59 16.31
C THR A 273 35.71 -6.40 15.12
N GLY A 274 36.91 -6.97 15.20
CA GLY A 274 37.47 -7.80 14.11
C GLY A 274 36.62 -9.03 13.76
N GLN A 275 35.68 -9.40 14.64
CA GLN A 275 34.75 -10.51 14.43
C GLN A 275 33.45 -10.11 13.72
N VAL A 276 33.24 -8.82 13.44
CA VAL A 276 32.13 -8.36 12.60
C VAL A 276 32.47 -8.67 11.14
N GLU A 277 31.52 -9.24 10.41
CA GLU A 277 31.66 -9.45 8.96
C GLU A 277 31.11 -8.22 8.22
N ILE A 278 31.95 -7.66 7.34
CA ILE A 278 31.65 -6.51 6.50
C ILE A 278 30.53 -6.84 5.52
N VAL A 279 29.55 -5.95 5.40
CA VAL A 279 28.52 -6.00 4.36
C VAL A 279 29.02 -5.27 3.12
N GLY A 280 28.94 -5.91 1.95
CA GLY A 280 29.45 -5.35 0.69
C GLY A 280 30.98 -5.33 0.61
N ASP A 281 31.50 -4.62 -0.39
CA ASP A 281 32.92 -4.36 -0.59
C ASP A 281 33.24 -2.87 -0.36
N ILE A 282 33.44 -2.52 0.91
CA ILE A 282 33.67 -1.13 1.33
C ILE A 282 34.99 -0.57 0.81
N VAL A 283 35.98 -1.44 0.54
CA VAL A 283 37.27 -1.03 -0.01
C VAL A 283 37.11 -0.63 -1.47
N GLN A 284 36.41 -1.44 -2.25
CA GLN A 284 36.11 -1.10 -3.64
C GLN A 284 35.22 0.14 -3.73
N GLN A 285 34.25 0.31 -2.83
CA GLN A 285 33.41 1.51 -2.79
C GLN A 285 34.21 2.79 -2.53
N HIS A 286 35.19 2.78 -1.62
CA HIS A 286 36.05 3.95 -1.44
C HIS A 286 36.83 4.29 -2.72
N ARG A 287 37.33 3.29 -3.45
CA ARG A 287 38.00 3.49 -4.75
C ARG A 287 37.04 4.02 -5.80
N ASP A 288 35.82 3.50 -5.85
CA ASP A 288 34.80 3.90 -6.81
C ASP A 288 34.33 5.35 -6.56
N ILE A 289 34.24 5.78 -5.30
CA ILE A 289 34.02 7.19 -4.94
C ILE A 289 35.14 8.05 -5.51
N VAL A 290 36.41 7.69 -5.27
CA VAL A 290 37.55 8.45 -5.80
C VAL A 290 37.53 8.49 -7.33
N ALA A 291 37.25 7.37 -7.99
CA ALA A 291 37.16 7.28 -9.45
C ALA A 291 36.07 8.20 -10.01
N ALA A 292 34.90 8.27 -9.36
CA ALA A 292 33.84 9.18 -9.76
C ALA A 292 34.28 10.65 -9.67
N PHE A 293 35.02 11.02 -8.63
CA PHE A 293 35.59 12.37 -8.49
C PHE A 293 36.67 12.70 -9.52
N GLU A 294 37.51 11.74 -9.89
CA GLU A 294 38.52 11.89 -10.94
C GLU A 294 37.90 12.05 -12.32
N LEU A 295 36.78 11.36 -12.57
CA LEU A 295 36.01 11.43 -13.82
C LEU A 295 35.07 12.64 -13.88
N GLY A 296 34.87 13.36 -12.77
CA GLY A 296 33.89 14.44 -12.69
C GLY A 296 32.43 13.96 -12.73
N ASP A 297 32.16 12.70 -12.44
CA ASP A 297 30.84 12.09 -12.50
C ASP A 297 30.12 12.20 -11.15
N LEU A 298 29.29 13.24 -11.03
CA LEU A 298 28.52 13.47 -9.81
C LEU A 298 27.48 12.39 -9.52
N ASN A 299 26.90 11.77 -10.55
CA ASN A 299 25.87 10.76 -10.35
C ASN A 299 26.50 9.46 -9.86
N ALA A 300 27.60 9.03 -10.46
CA ALA A 300 28.37 7.89 -9.97
C ALA A 300 28.85 8.11 -8.52
N ALA A 301 29.31 9.32 -8.18
CA ALA A 301 29.70 9.63 -6.81
C ALA A 301 28.52 9.52 -5.83
N ARG A 302 27.32 10.00 -6.21
CA ARG A 302 26.11 9.91 -5.38
C ARG A 302 25.67 8.46 -5.15
N ASP A 303 25.67 7.66 -6.21
CA ASP A 303 25.24 6.27 -6.15
C ASP A 303 26.16 5.45 -5.24
N VAL A 304 27.49 5.62 -5.39
CA VAL A 304 28.46 4.88 -4.58
C VAL A 304 28.48 5.37 -3.13
N ILE A 305 28.34 6.68 -2.86
CA ILE A 305 28.23 7.20 -1.47
C ILE A 305 26.99 6.64 -0.77
N ALA A 306 25.83 6.62 -1.45
CA ALA A 306 24.60 6.07 -0.89
C ALA A 306 24.71 4.56 -0.63
N LEU A 307 25.27 3.80 -1.58
CA LEU A 307 25.52 2.37 -1.44
C LEU A 307 26.50 2.08 -0.28
N HIS A 308 27.55 2.89 -0.16
CA HIS A 308 28.53 2.77 0.91
C HIS A 308 27.93 3.05 2.30
N ALA A 309 27.05 4.06 2.41
CA ALA A 309 26.32 4.34 3.65
C ALA A 309 25.40 3.17 4.05
N LEU A 310 24.66 2.60 3.09
CA LEU A 310 23.80 1.43 3.30
C LEU A 310 24.60 0.23 3.85
N HIS A 311 25.73 -0.09 3.22
CA HIS A 311 26.59 -1.19 3.61
C HIS A 311 27.27 -0.96 4.98
N SER A 312 27.68 0.27 5.26
CA SER A 312 28.23 0.65 6.56
C SER A 312 27.18 0.47 7.66
N ARG A 313 25.93 0.91 7.43
CA ARG A 313 24.81 0.74 8.36
C ARG A 313 24.50 -0.74 8.62
N ALA A 314 24.44 -1.55 7.58
CA ALA A 314 24.24 -3.00 7.71
C ALA A 314 25.38 -3.69 8.48
N THR A 315 26.62 -3.25 8.28
CA THR A 315 27.79 -3.72 9.04
C THR A 315 27.68 -3.33 10.52
N MET A 316 27.22 -2.11 10.82
CA MET A 316 27.00 -1.63 12.18
C MET A 316 25.83 -2.33 12.89
N SER A 317 24.75 -2.62 12.17
CA SER A 317 23.63 -3.40 12.69
C SER A 317 24.09 -4.79 13.18
N ARG A 318 24.89 -5.50 12.37
CA ARG A 318 25.54 -6.76 12.77
C ARG A 318 26.44 -6.63 13.99
N ALA A 319 27.14 -5.50 14.11
CA ALA A 319 28.03 -5.22 15.23
C ALA A 319 27.24 -5.02 16.54
N LEU A 320 26.12 -4.29 16.48
CA LEU A 320 25.23 -4.06 17.62
C LEU A 320 24.51 -5.33 18.07
N GLU A 321 24.04 -6.16 17.12
CA GLU A 321 23.44 -7.47 17.42
C GLU A 321 24.40 -8.37 18.21
N ARG A 322 25.68 -8.42 17.79
CA ARG A 322 26.72 -9.15 18.52
C ARG A 322 27.01 -8.57 19.90
N MET A 323 27.04 -7.24 20.02
CA MET A 323 27.24 -6.57 21.30
C MET A 323 26.10 -6.86 22.29
N ALA A 324 24.86 -6.99 21.79
CA ALA A 324 23.71 -7.41 22.59
C ALA A 324 23.82 -8.87 23.04
N MET A 325 24.34 -9.77 22.18
CA MET A 325 24.56 -11.18 22.52
C MET A 325 25.72 -11.41 23.51
N GLY A 326 26.70 -10.50 23.59
CA GLY A 326 27.86 -10.63 24.48
C GLY A 326 27.61 -10.29 25.96
N LYS A 327 26.42 -9.76 26.32
CA LYS A 327 26.10 -9.30 27.69
C LYS A 327 25.33 -10.30 28.55
N THR A 328 25.09 -11.52 28.07
CA THR A 328 24.38 -12.57 28.82
C THR A 328 25.21 -13.85 28.94
N ALA A 329 26.14 -13.91 29.90
CA ALA A 329 26.52 -15.13 30.64
C ALA A 329 27.59 -14.82 31.71
N PRO A 330 27.43 -15.22 32.99
CA PRO A 330 28.55 -15.37 33.91
C PRO A 330 29.37 -16.61 33.53
N MET A 331 30.69 -16.46 33.50
CA MET A 331 31.66 -17.56 33.38
C MET A 331 31.44 -18.58 34.51
N VAL A 332 31.06 -19.81 34.14
CA VAL A 332 31.24 -20.99 34.98
C VAL A 332 32.45 -21.75 34.43
N ALA A 333 33.41 -22.02 35.32
CA ALA A 333 34.66 -22.69 35.02
C ALA A 333 34.43 -24.11 34.45
N ALA A 334 35.17 -24.45 33.40
CA ALA A 334 35.18 -25.79 32.81
C ALA A 334 35.97 -26.77 33.72
N PRO A 335 35.45 -27.99 34.00
CA PRO A 335 36.24 -29.08 34.55
C PRO A 335 37.11 -29.75 33.47
N PRO A 336 38.16 -30.51 33.85
CA PRO A 336 39.20 -30.94 32.92
C PRO A 336 38.74 -32.06 31.98
N SER A 337 39.39 -32.07 30.82
CA SER A 337 39.19 -32.94 29.68
C SER A 337 39.48 -34.42 29.97
N LEU A 338 38.63 -35.31 29.43
CA LEU A 338 38.90 -36.73 29.26
C LEU A 338 38.59 -37.15 27.80
N PRO A 339 39.26 -38.21 27.29
CA PRO A 339 39.64 -38.29 25.88
C PRO A 339 38.60 -38.97 24.97
N SER A 340 38.65 -38.51 23.71
CA SER A 340 38.26 -39.15 22.45
C SER A 340 37.94 -40.64 22.50
N ALA A 341 36.71 -41.02 22.10
CA ALA A 341 36.43 -41.94 21.00
C ALA A 341 34.96 -42.40 21.03
N VAL A 342 34.11 -41.89 20.13
CA VAL A 342 32.89 -42.58 19.66
C VAL A 342 32.70 -42.25 18.16
N PRO A 343 32.36 -43.22 17.29
CA PRO A 343 32.37 -43.05 15.84
C PRO A 343 31.21 -42.18 15.34
N GLU A 344 31.43 -41.48 14.23
CA GLU A 344 30.44 -40.66 13.51
C GLU A 344 29.14 -41.42 13.24
N SER A 345 28.07 -41.05 13.97
CA SER A 345 26.70 -41.26 13.55
C SER A 345 26.26 -40.06 12.70
N ALA A 346 25.72 -40.33 11.52
CA ALA A 346 25.17 -39.34 10.60
C ALA A 346 24.34 -38.25 11.32
N PRO A 347 24.41 -36.99 10.88
CA PRO A 347 23.71 -35.90 11.57
C PRO A 347 22.21 -36.18 11.61
N GLN A 348 21.68 -36.42 12.80
CA GLN A 348 20.25 -36.34 13.06
C GLN A 348 19.82 -34.90 12.80
N VAL A 349 19.20 -34.69 11.64
CA VAL A 349 18.53 -33.44 11.29
C VAL A 349 17.43 -33.20 12.34
N CYS A 350 17.52 -32.06 13.02
CA CYS A 350 16.46 -31.59 13.91
C CYS A 350 15.12 -31.54 13.15
N PRO A 351 14.04 -32.15 13.67
CA PRO A 351 12.73 -32.18 12.99
C PRO A 351 12.02 -30.80 12.95
N PHE A 352 12.68 -29.74 13.43
CA PHE A 352 12.27 -28.34 13.26
C PHE A 352 13.21 -27.60 12.31
N THR A 353 13.60 -28.27 11.22
CA THR A 353 14.45 -27.71 10.18
C THR A 353 13.76 -26.47 9.58
N ALA A 354 14.55 -25.40 9.41
CA ALA A 354 14.13 -24.12 8.85
C ALA A 354 13.06 -24.29 7.76
N LYS A 355 11.89 -23.63 7.92
CA LYS A 355 10.89 -23.57 6.86
C LYS A 355 11.57 -23.10 5.59
N THR A 356 11.74 -24.01 4.63
CA THR A 356 12.30 -23.71 3.32
C THR A 356 11.35 -22.75 2.64
N LEU A 357 11.88 -21.60 2.18
CA LEU A 357 11.13 -20.69 1.32
C LEU A 357 10.63 -21.48 0.10
N PRO A 358 9.46 -21.12 -0.47
CA PRO A 358 8.98 -21.80 -1.67
C PRO A 358 10.01 -21.67 -2.79
N SER A 359 10.05 -22.71 -3.64
CA SER A 359 10.83 -22.72 -4.88
C SER A 359 10.51 -21.51 -5.74
N TYR A 360 11.51 -21.05 -6.49
CA TYR A 360 11.28 -19.97 -7.45
C TYR A 360 10.38 -20.44 -8.58
N SER A 361 9.68 -19.49 -9.20
CA SER A 361 8.81 -19.75 -10.35
C SER A 361 9.48 -20.59 -11.45
N HIS A 362 10.75 -20.33 -11.77
CA HIS A 362 11.47 -21.08 -12.82
C HIS A 362 11.89 -22.50 -12.41
N GLU A 363 11.73 -22.87 -11.13
CA GLU A 363 12.04 -24.19 -10.58
C GLU A 363 10.79 -25.06 -10.43
N LEU A 364 9.59 -24.51 -10.68
CA LEU A 364 8.34 -25.24 -10.58
C LEU A 364 8.02 -26.02 -11.87
N ASP A 365 7.35 -27.16 -11.72
CA ASP A 365 6.84 -27.97 -12.83
C ASP A 365 5.58 -27.33 -13.43
N TRP A 366 5.77 -26.36 -14.33
CA TRP A 366 4.66 -25.74 -15.05
C TRP A 366 4.02 -26.72 -16.05
N PRO A 367 2.69 -26.64 -16.26
CA PRO A 367 2.00 -27.44 -17.27
C PRO A 367 2.54 -27.19 -18.68
N GLU A 368 2.41 -28.18 -19.55
CA GLU A 368 2.75 -28.05 -20.97
C GLU A 368 2.02 -26.85 -21.59
N GLY A 369 2.78 -25.97 -22.28
CA GLY A 369 2.26 -24.75 -22.89
C GLY A 369 2.20 -23.53 -21.96
N LEU A 370 2.56 -23.65 -20.68
CA LEU A 370 2.71 -22.52 -19.76
C LEU A 370 4.18 -22.32 -19.37
N GLU A 371 4.75 -21.20 -19.81
CA GLU A 371 6.09 -20.78 -19.38
C GLU A 371 6.08 -20.31 -17.91
N PRO A 372 7.23 -20.36 -17.21
CA PRO A 372 7.34 -19.85 -15.86
C PRO A 372 6.87 -18.40 -15.73
N PHE A 373 6.06 -18.12 -14.72
CA PHE A 373 5.55 -16.77 -14.49
C PHE A 373 6.66 -15.82 -14.04
N LYS A 374 6.75 -14.62 -14.64
CA LYS A 374 7.87 -13.69 -14.48
C LYS A 374 7.48 -12.40 -13.76
N VAL A 375 8.46 -11.73 -13.16
CA VAL A 375 8.28 -10.40 -12.57
C VAL A 375 8.02 -9.36 -13.66
N VAL A 376 8.82 -9.38 -14.72
CA VAL A 376 8.67 -8.48 -15.87
C VAL A 376 7.93 -9.27 -16.94
N ASP A 377 6.86 -8.69 -17.47
CA ASP A 377 6.13 -9.28 -18.58
C ASP A 377 6.88 -9.04 -19.90
N ASP A 378 7.08 -10.13 -20.66
CA ASP A 378 7.64 -10.15 -22.01
C ASP A 378 6.55 -10.28 -23.10
N GLY A 379 5.29 -10.01 -22.74
CA GLY A 379 4.10 -10.19 -23.57
C GLY A 379 3.34 -11.49 -23.29
N SER A 380 3.87 -12.39 -22.43
CA SER A 380 3.23 -13.65 -22.07
C SER A 380 2.08 -13.52 -21.08
N GLN A 381 1.97 -12.40 -20.36
CA GLN A 381 0.96 -12.15 -19.33
C GLN A 381 -0.22 -11.30 -19.81
N GLY A 382 -0.40 -11.13 -21.12
CA GLY A 382 -1.52 -10.40 -21.72
C GLY A 382 -2.89 -11.07 -21.51
N ASP A 383 -2.94 -12.40 -21.36
CA ASP A 383 -4.15 -13.15 -20.96
C ASP A 383 -3.78 -14.23 -19.91
N PRO A 384 -3.47 -13.85 -18.65
CA PRO A 384 -2.72 -14.68 -17.71
C PRO A 384 -3.58 -15.68 -16.92
N TYR A 385 -4.86 -15.84 -17.27
CA TYR A 385 -5.80 -16.61 -16.45
C TYR A 385 -5.45 -18.10 -16.33
N ALA A 386 -4.79 -18.68 -17.34
CA ALA A 386 -4.29 -20.05 -17.26
C ALA A 386 -3.19 -20.19 -16.19
N HIS A 387 -2.22 -19.27 -16.15
CA HIS A 387 -1.23 -19.20 -15.07
C HIS A 387 -1.90 -18.99 -13.72
N TYR A 388 -2.84 -18.06 -13.62
CA TYR A 388 -3.52 -17.74 -12.37
C TYR A 388 -4.29 -18.93 -11.80
N ARG A 389 -4.97 -19.69 -12.66
CA ARG A 389 -5.64 -20.94 -12.26
C ARG A 389 -4.65 -21.92 -11.66
N TRP A 390 -3.55 -22.17 -12.36
CA TRP A 390 -2.53 -23.11 -11.88
C TRP A 390 -1.91 -22.64 -10.57
N MET A 391 -1.57 -21.35 -10.46
CA MET A 391 -1.00 -20.74 -9.25
C MET A 391 -1.94 -20.88 -8.04
N ARG A 392 -3.24 -20.63 -8.19
CA ARG A 392 -4.19 -20.77 -7.07
C ARG A 392 -4.21 -22.17 -6.49
N GLU A 393 -4.06 -23.20 -7.33
CA GLU A 393 -4.07 -24.59 -6.88
C GLU A 393 -2.71 -25.05 -6.33
N HIS A 394 -1.62 -24.74 -7.03
CA HIS A 394 -0.31 -25.36 -6.78
C HIS A 394 0.72 -24.43 -6.12
N ALA A 395 0.61 -23.11 -6.32
CA ALA A 395 1.58 -22.12 -5.85
C ALA A 395 0.88 -20.81 -5.40
N PRO A 396 0.05 -20.85 -4.34
CA PRO A 396 -0.79 -19.71 -3.94
C PRO A 396 0.03 -18.47 -3.54
N VAL A 397 1.25 -18.70 -3.05
CA VAL A 397 2.30 -17.72 -2.82
C VAL A 397 3.47 -18.08 -3.75
N LEU A 398 3.52 -17.44 -4.91
CA LEU A 398 4.59 -17.68 -5.89
C LEU A 398 5.75 -16.72 -5.64
N ARG A 399 6.97 -17.25 -5.61
CA ARG A 399 8.20 -16.47 -5.47
C ARG A 399 8.88 -16.33 -6.83
N CYS A 400 9.11 -15.10 -7.28
CA CYS A 400 9.84 -14.83 -8.51
C CYS A 400 11.09 -14.01 -8.20
N GLN A 401 12.20 -14.40 -8.81
CA GLN A 401 13.46 -13.67 -8.70
C GLN A 401 13.41 -12.41 -9.59
N SER A 402 13.95 -11.30 -9.09
CA SER A 402 14.28 -10.11 -9.90
C SER A 402 15.74 -9.72 -9.71
N ALA A 403 16.22 -8.73 -10.47
CA ALA A 403 17.60 -8.27 -10.41
C ALA A 403 17.99 -7.64 -9.05
N THR A 404 17.03 -7.11 -8.30
CA THR A 404 17.29 -6.36 -7.05
C THR A 404 16.76 -7.07 -5.81
N SER A 405 15.64 -7.80 -5.92
CA SER A 405 14.99 -8.49 -4.80
C SER A 405 13.99 -9.53 -5.27
N ASP A 406 13.54 -10.41 -4.39
CA ASP A 406 12.43 -11.31 -4.72
C ASP A 406 11.10 -10.58 -4.74
N VAL A 407 10.24 -10.97 -5.68
CA VAL A 407 8.86 -10.50 -5.80
C VAL A 407 7.92 -11.67 -5.56
N TRP A 408 6.97 -11.47 -4.66
CA TRP A 408 6.02 -12.47 -4.21
C TRP A 408 4.66 -12.22 -4.83
N PHE A 409 3.94 -13.24 -5.27
CA PHE A 409 2.60 -13.11 -5.85
C PHE A 409 1.57 -13.89 -5.04
N LEU A 410 0.49 -13.21 -4.66
CA LEU A 410 -0.64 -13.82 -3.97
C LEU A 410 -1.80 -14.00 -4.95
N SER A 411 -2.31 -15.23 -5.08
CA SER A 411 -3.29 -15.57 -6.12
C SER A 411 -4.68 -15.96 -5.61
N ARG A 412 -4.79 -16.47 -4.38
CA ARG A 412 -6.08 -16.88 -3.78
C ARG A 412 -6.85 -15.68 -3.24
N TYR A 413 -8.19 -15.78 -3.27
CA TYR A 413 -9.06 -14.67 -2.88
C TYR A 413 -8.82 -14.20 -1.45
N ASP A 414 -8.80 -15.11 -0.47
CA ASP A 414 -8.66 -14.72 0.94
C ASP A 414 -7.31 -14.07 1.23
N ASP A 415 -6.21 -14.62 0.70
CA ASP A 415 -4.86 -14.06 0.89
C ASP A 415 -4.77 -12.63 0.31
N VAL A 416 -5.28 -12.44 -0.91
CA VAL A 416 -5.35 -11.14 -1.57
C VAL A 416 -6.26 -10.16 -0.82
N TYR A 417 -7.43 -10.62 -0.38
CA TYR A 417 -8.44 -9.82 0.32
C TYR A 417 -7.94 -9.35 1.70
N GLN A 418 -7.27 -10.21 2.45
CA GLN A 418 -6.68 -9.83 3.75
C GLN A 418 -5.53 -8.84 3.55
N ALA A 419 -4.64 -9.10 2.58
CA ALA A 419 -3.50 -8.23 2.32
C ALA A 419 -3.93 -6.82 1.87
N ILE A 420 -4.85 -6.72 0.90
CA ILE A 420 -5.29 -5.41 0.38
C ILE A 420 -6.02 -4.54 1.42
N ARG A 421 -6.61 -5.17 2.45
CA ARG A 421 -7.30 -4.49 3.56
C ARG A 421 -6.40 -4.16 4.74
N ASN A 422 -5.15 -4.61 4.73
CA ASN A 422 -4.20 -4.37 5.81
C ASN A 422 -3.04 -3.48 5.33
N PRO A 423 -3.28 -2.18 5.08
CA PRO A 423 -2.26 -1.26 4.57
C PRO A 423 -1.10 -1.03 5.55
N LYS A 424 -1.30 -1.35 6.84
CA LYS A 424 -0.24 -1.24 7.84
C LYS A 424 0.80 -2.33 7.69
N LEU A 425 0.37 -3.55 7.36
CA LEU A 425 1.26 -4.68 7.12
C LEU A 425 1.73 -4.71 5.67
N PHE A 426 0.83 -4.44 4.73
CA PHE A 426 1.08 -4.39 3.30
C PHE A 426 0.94 -2.94 2.83
N SER A 427 2.02 -2.17 2.94
CA SER A 427 2.10 -0.76 2.59
C SER A 427 2.02 -0.55 1.07
N SER A 428 1.35 0.51 0.63
CA SER A 428 1.33 0.92 -0.79
C SER A 428 2.59 1.69 -1.21
N GLU A 429 3.39 2.16 -0.25
CA GLU A 429 4.64 2.92 -0.46
C GLU A 429 5.82 2.01 -0.79
N VAL A 430 5.71 1.27 -1.90
CA VAL A 430 6.77 0.36 -2.39
C VAL A 430 8.07 1.12 -2.72
N VAL A 431 7.94 2.40 -3.08
CA VAL A 431 9.05 3.34 -3.24
C VAL A 431 8.79 4.51 -2.28
N SER A 432 9.76 4.82 -1.42
CA SER A 432 9.68 5.90 -0.45
C SER A 432 10.87 6.86 -0.59
N PRO A 433 10.64 8.18 -0.69
CA PRO A 433 9.32 8.82 -0.79
C PRO A 433 8.63 8.49 -2.13
N PRO A 434 7.28 8.56 -2.21
CA PRO A 434 6.56 8.36 -3.46
C PRO A 434 7.00 9.37 -4.54
N PRO A 435 7.33 8.92 -5.76
CA PRO A 435 7.91 9.79 -6.79
C PRO A 435 6.90 10.79 -7.38
N LEU A 436 5.63 10.40 -7.46
CA LEU A 436 4.54 11.17 -8.04
C LEU A 436 3.38 11.24 -7.04
N THR A 437 2.59 12.31 -7.12
CA THR A 437 1.36 12.51 -6.33
C THR A 437 0.21 11.65 -6.86
N PHE A 438 0.48 10.38 -7.13
CA PHE A 438 -0.50 9.38 -7.55
C PHE A 438 -1.08 8.75 -6.31
N LEU A 439 -2.39 8.92 -6.12
CA LEU A 439 -3.08 8.53 -4.87
C LEU A 439 -2.78 7.08 -4.46
N THR A 440 -2.61 6.18 -5.43
CA THR A 440 -2.33 4.76 -5.22
C THR A 440 -0.96 4.44 -4.63
N LEU A 441 -0.06 5.42 -4.53
CA LEU A 441 1.31 5.24 -4.04
C LEU A 441 1.51 5.64 -2.59
N PHE A 442 0.49 6.20 -1.92
CA PHE A 442 0.60 6.73 -0.56
C PHE A 442 -0.15 5.83 0.42
N ASP A 443 0.36 5.75 1.65
CA ASP A 443 -0.43 5.30 2.78
C ASP A 443 -1.07 6.49 3.54
N ALA A 444 -1.77 6.20 4.63
CA ALA A 444 -2.30 7.25 5.50
C ALA A 444 -1.16 7.89 6.31
N PRO A 445 -1.19 9.22 6.57
CA PRO A 445 -2.33 10.13 6.37
C PRO A 445 -2.44 10.78 4.99
N ASP A 446 -1.36 10.82 4.19
CA ASP A 446 -1.34 11.57 2.93
C ASP A 446 -2.34 11.07 1.89
N HIS A 447 -2.48 9.75 1.77
CA HIS A 447 -3.56 9.16 0.96
C HIS A 447 -4.93 9.70 1.36
N SER A 448 -5.22 9.76 2.66
CA SER A 448 -6.54 10.17 3.14
C SER A 448 -6.82 11.64 2.82
N ARG A 449 -5.79 12.49 2.92
CA ARG A 449 -5.85 13.91 2.55
C ARG A 449 -6.11 14.08 1.05
N LEU A 450 -5.28 13.46 0.20
CA LEU A 450 -5.41 13.56 -1.26
C LEU A 450 -6.75 12.98 -1.75
N ARG A 451 -7.17 11.82 -1.22
CA ARG A 451 -8.46 11.21 -1.58
C ARG A 451 -9.64 12.11 -1.26
N LYS A 452 -9.62 12.77 -0.09
CA LYS A 452 -10.70 13.65 0.34
C LYS A 452 -10.93 14.83 -0.61
N VAL A 453 -9.88 15.30 -1.29
CA VAL A 453 -9.97 16.37 -2.29
C VAL A 453 -10.78 15.92 -3.50
N VAL A 454 -10.47 14.75 -4.06
CA VAL A 454 -11.04 14.34 -5.36
C VAL A 454 -12.30 13.47 -5.24
N GLN A 455 -12.53 12.83 -4.09
CA GLN A 455 -13.66 11.89 -3.91
C GLN A 455 -15.05 12.46 -4.16
N PRO A 456 -15.41 13.70 -3.74
CA PRO A 456 -16.75 14.23 -3.96
C PRO A 456 -17.16 14.25 -5.44
N SER A 457 -16.20 14.43 -6.34
CA SER A 457 -16.43 14.52 -7.78
C SER A 457 -16.76 13.19 -8.48
N PHE A 458 -16.60 12.06 -7.79
CA PHE A 458 -16.88 10.73 -8.32
C PHE A 458 -18.10 10.08 -7.66
N LEU A 459 -18.87 10.84 -6.88
CA LEU A 459 -20.14 10.38 -6.35
C LEU A 459 -21.20 10.35 -7.48
N PRO A 460 -22.19 9.44 -7.45
CA PRO A 460 -23.18 9.32 -8.51
C PRO A 460 -23.83 10.66 -8.93
N LEU A 461 -24.27 11.47 -7.95
CA LEU A 461 -24.88 12.78 -8.20
C LEU A 461 -23.95 13.76 -8.95
N ALA A 462 -22.64 13.65 -8.77
CA ALA A 462 -21.66 14.48 -9.48
C ALA A 462 -21.48 14.03 -10.95
N LEU A 463 -21.87 12.79 -11.28
CA LEU A 463 -21.75 12.22 -12.62
C LEU A 463 -22.98 12.45 -13.49
N ASP A 464 -24.15 12.71 -12.89
CA ASP A 464 -25.43 12.91 -13.58
C ASP A 464 -25.36 13.86 -14.80
N PRO A 465 -24.66 15.02 -14.74
CA PRO A 465 -24.59 15.95 -15.87
C PRO A 465 -23.88 15.38 -17.12
N PHE A 466 -23.07 14.33 -16.96
CA PHE A 466 -22.27 13.75 -18.03
C PHE A 466 -22.99 12.58 -18.73
N ILE A 467 -24.02 11.98 -18.11
CA ILE A 467 -24.71 10.79 -18.64
C ILE A 467 -25.17 10.98 -20.09
N GLY A 468 -25.83 12.10 -20.39
CA GLY A 468 -26.33 12.38 -21.73
C GLY A 468 -25.22 12.54 -22.78
N GLN A 469 -24.12 13.19 -22.40
CA GLN A 469 -22.97 13.41 -23.29
C GLN A 469 -22.22 12.11 -23.58
N ILE A 470 -22.01 11.28 -22.55
CA ILE A 470 -21.40 9.95 -22.69
C ILE A 470 -22.26 9.07 -23.59
N ALA A 471 -23.58 9.08 -23.38
CA ALA A 471 -24.52 8.31 -24.20
C ALA A 471 -24.50 8.72 -25.67
N GLN A 472 -24.56 10.02 -25.96
CA GLN A 472 -24.48 10.51 -27.33
C GLN A 472 -23.16 10.13 -28.00
N ARG A 473 -22.03 10.35 -27.32
CA ARG A 473 -20.71 10.01 -27.88
C ARG A 473 -20.57 8.51 -28.13
N ALA A 474 -21.06 7.66 -27.22
CA ALA A 474 -21.08 6.21 -27.43
C ALA A 474 -21.96 5.80 -28.61
N GLU A 475 -23.11 6.46 -28.82
CA GLU A 475 -23.95 6.21 -29.98
C GLU A 475 -23.26 6.59 -31.30
N ASP A 476 -22.62 7.76 -31.36
CA ASP A 476 -21.93 8.26 -32.56
C ASP A 476 -20.73 7.37 -32.96
N LEU A 477 -19.96 6.92 -31.95
CA LEU A 477 -18.83 6.00 -32.17
C LEU A 477 -19.32 4.64 -32.68
N LEU A 478 -20.40 4.11 -32.11
CA LEU A 478 -20.96 2.82 -32.57
C LEU A 478 -21.62 2.93 -33.96
N ASP A 479 -22.37 4.01 -34.23
CA ASP A 479 -22.46 4.75 -35.51
C ASP A 479 -21.46 4.32 -36.57
N ALA A 480 -20.28 4.91 -36.43
CA ALA A 480 -19.21 4.78 -37.39
C ALA A 480 -18.74 3.32 -37.52
N MET A 481 -18.64 2.59 -36.41
CA MET A 481 -18.22 1.17 -36.45
C MET A 481 -19.21 0.29 -37.22
N ILE A 482 -20.53 0.45 -36.99
CA ILE A 482 -21.56 -0.30 -37.71
C ILE A 482 -21.51 0.03 -39.21
N ALA A 483 -21.38 1.31 -39.57
CA ALA A 483 -21.29 1.74 -40.96
C ALA A 483 -20.06 1.13 -41.69
N ASN A 484 -18.96 0.92 -40.96
CA ASN A 484 -17.74 0.28 -41.47
C ASN A 484 -17.78 -1.26 -41.42
N GLY A 485 -18.86 -1.86 -40.90
CA GLY A 485 -18.99 -3.31 -40.72
C GLY A 485 -18.13 -3.88 -39.59
N GLY A 486 -17.63 -3.04 -38.69
CA GLY A 486 -16.65 -3.39 -37.67
C GLY A 486 -15.53 -2.36 -37.53
N GLY A 487 -14.52 -2.69 -36.73
CA GLY A 487 -13.40 -1.81 -36.44
C GLY A 487 -12.54 -2.32 -35.29
N ASP A 488 -11.53 -1.53 -34.92
CA ASP A 488 -10.76 -1.73 -33.70
C ASP A 488 -11.52 -1.14 -32.51
N VAL A 489 -12.08 -1.98 -31.65
CA VAL A 489 -12.86 -1.53 -30.49
C VAL A 489 -12.07 -0.56 -29.60
N VAL A 490 -10.76 -0.77 -29.45
CA VAL A 490 -9.95 0.03 -28.53
C VAL A 490 -9.78 1.45 -29.08
N ASN A 491 -9.34 1.59 -30.33
CA ASN A 491 -9.07 2.88 -30.96
C ASN A 491 -10.30 3.59 -31.51
N ASP A 492 -11.27 2.83 -32.04
CA ASP A 492 -12.44 3.41 -32.71
C ASP A 492 -13.60 3.70 -31.74
N PHE A 493 -13.57 3.16 -30.51
CA PHE A 493 -14.65 3.32 -29.53
C PHE A 493 -14.16 3.64 -28.11
N ALA A 494 -13.35 2.78 -27.50
CA ALA A 494 -13.08 2.85 -26.06
C ALA A 494 -12.19 4.03 -25.63
N ILE A 495 -11.10 4.30 -26.36
CA ILE A 495 -10.24 5.46 -26.14
C ILE A 495 -11.01 6.77 -26.36
N PRO A 496 -11.69 6.98 -27.52
CA PRO A 496 -12.39 8.25 -27.75
C PRO A 496 -13.53 8.53 -26.78
N LEU A 497 -14.22 7.49 -26.31
CA LEU A 497 -15.26 7.65 -25.29
C LEU A 497 -14.66 8.13 -23.96
N SER A 498 -13.70 7.37 -23.42
CA SER A 498 -13.20 7.59 -22.07
C SER A 498 -12.36 8.87 -21.93
N ILE A 499 -11.53 9.19 -22.94
CA ILE A 499 -10.75 10.45 -22.92
C ILE A 499 -11.68 11.65 -23.01
N SER A 500 -12.70 11.62 -23.87
CA SER A 500 -13.65 12.74 -23.97
C SER A 500 -14.41 12.95 -22.66
N THR A 501 -14.82 11.87 -21.99
CA THR A 501 -15.49 11.94 -20.69
C THR A 501 -14.61 12.61 -19.63
N ILE A 502 -13.39 12.09 -19.41
CA ILE A 502 -12.53 12.61 -18.35
C ILE A 502 -12.00 14.02 -18.67
N SER A 503 -11.74 14.34 -19.95
CA SER A 503 -11.35 15.68 -20.38
C SER A 503 -12.43 16.69 -20.04
N THR A 504 -13.69 16.34 -20.30
CA THR A 504 -14.84 17.19 -19.96
C THR A 504 -14.96 17.40 -18.45
N MET A 505 -14.77 16.34 -17.65
CA MET A 505 -14.85 16.42 -16.18
C MET A 505 -13.73 17.27 -15.54
N ILE A 506 -12.54 17.30 -16.16
CA ILE A 506 -11.39 18.10 -15.70
C ILE A 506 -11.36 19.50 -16.35
N GLU A 507 -12.18 19.73 -17.38
CA GLU A 507 -12.17 20.93 -18.23
C GLU A 507 -10.85 21.13 -19.01
N VAL A 508 -10.40 20.06 -19.65
CA VAL A 508 -9.37 20.11 -20.68
C VAL A 508 -10.03 20.11 -22.06
N PRO A 509 -9.59 20.94 -23.02
CA PRO A 509 -10.11 20.95 -24.39
C PRO A 509 -10.07 19.56 -25.05
N ASN A 510 -11.20 19.12 -25.61
CA ASN A 510 -11.28 17.85 -26.33
C ASN A 510 -10.44 17.83 -27.62
N GLU A 511 -10.11 18.98 -28.20
CA GLU A 511 -9.20 19.08 -29.36
C GLU A 511 -7.76 18.62 -29.05
N ASP A 512 -7.38 18.54 -27.77
CA ASP A 512 -6.09 18.00 -27.32
C ASP A 512 -6.15 16.48 -27.05
N GLU A 513 -7.22 15.75 -27.41
CA GLU A 513 -7.42 14.31 -27.11
C GLU A 513 -6.19 13.43 -27.43
N GLU A 514 -5.67 13.49 -28.66
CA GLU A 514 -4.50 12.69 -29.08
C GLU A 514 -3.25 13.03 -28.27
N LYS A 515 -3.05 14.32 -27.98
CA LYS A 515 -1.92 14.83 -27.22
C LYS A 515 -1.98 14.40 -25.76
N MET A 516 -3.19 14.46 -25.17
CA MET A 516 -3.45 14.02 -23.80
C MET A 516 -3.29 12.50 -23.66
N LYS A 517 -3.70 11.73 -24.67
CA LYS A 517 -3.43 10.29 -24.73
C LYS A 517 -1.92 10.02 -24.74
N PHE A 518 -1.19 10.64 -25.67
CA PHE A 518 0.26 10.48 -25.78
C PHE A 518 0.97 10.82 -24.46
N TRP A 519 0.62 11.95 -23.84
CA TRP A 519 1.19 12.34 -22.55
C TRP A 519 0.82 11.39 -21.41
N SER A 520 -0.36 10.79 -21.44
CA SER A 520 -0.75 9.77 -20.45
C SER A 520 0.12 8.52 -20.57
N ASP A 521 0.29 8.00 -21.79
CA ASP A 521 1.12 6.82 -22.07
C ASP A 521 2.57 7.06 -21.60
N GLU A 522 3.14 8.22 -21.97
CA GLU A 522 4.52 8.58 -21.59
C GLU A 522 4.67 8.79 -20.08
N THR A 523 3.67 9.38 -19.42
CA THR A 523 3.70 9.57 -17.95
C THR A 523 3.61 8.23 -17.22
N PHE A 524 2.85 7.27 -17.75
CA PHE A 524 2.79 5.91 -17.20
C PHE A 524 4.12 5.17 -17.39
N SER A 525 4.76 5.33 -18.55
CA SER A 525 6.12 4.83 -18.82
C SER A 525 7.14 5.42 -17.84
N TYR A 526 7.13 6.74 -17.67
CA TYR A 526 7.95 7.48 -16.72
C TYR A 526 7.76 6.98 -15.27
N PHE A 527 6.51 6.84 -14.81
CA PHE A 527 6.20 6.26 -13.51
C PHE A 527 6.75 4.84 -13.36
N GLY A 528 6.50 3.97 -14.35
CA GLY A 528 6.97 2.59 -14.34
C GLY A 528 8.50 2.50 -14.24
N ARG A 529 9.21 3.42 -14.89
CA ARG A 529 10.67 3.55 -14.79
C ARG A 529 11.12 3.94 -13.39
N LEU A 530 10.54 5.01 -12.82
CA LEU A 530 10.87 5.46 -11.46
C LEU A 530 10.62 4.36 -10.43
N ALA A 531 9.50 3.64 -10.55
CA ALA A 531 9.15 2.53 -9.67
C ALA A 531 10.17 1.36 -9.69
N ARG A 532 10.97 1.24 -10.75
CA ARG A 532 12.00 0.20 -10.91
C ARG A 532 13.42 0.72 -10.72
N ASN A 533 13.59 2.00 -10.42
CA ASN A 533 14.90 2.67 -10.44
C ASN A 533 15.68 2.42 -11.75
N ALA A 534 14.99 2.46 -12.89
CA ALA A 534 15.60 2.20 -14.19
C ALA A 534 16.13 3.50 -14.84
N PRO A 535 17.23 3.43 -15.62
CA PRO A 535 17.83 4.59 -16.28
C PRO A 535 16.85 5.24 -17.28
N GLY A 536 16.88 6.57 -17.36
CA GLY A 536 16.01 7.35 -18.25
C GLY A 536 16.41 7.26 -19.72
N THR A 537 15.41 7.21 -20.61
CA THR A 537 15.60 7.44 -22.05
C THR A 537 15.60 8.93 -22.40
N GLY A 538 15.12 9.78 -21.48
CA GLY A 538 15.03 11.23 -21.60
C GLY A 538 13.71 11.73 -22.20
N THR A 539 13.00 10.91 -22.99
CA THR A 539 11.76 11.31 -23.69
C THR A 539 10.53 11.24 -22.80
N ASP A 540 10.41 10.18 -22.00
CA ASP A 540 9.27 9.92 -21.11
C ASP A 540 9.10 11.02 -20.04
N GLU A 541 10.22 11.43 -19.45
CA GLU A 541 10.29 12.48 -18.43
C GLU A 541 9.98 13.86 -18.99
N GLN A 542 10.47 14.16 -20.20
CA GLN A 542 10.16 15.42 -20.88
C GLN A 542 8.66 15.51 -21.19
N SER A 543 8.06 14.43 -21.69
CA SER A 543 6.63 14.34 -21.95
C SER A 543 5.80 14.48 -20.66
N ALA A 544 6.19 13.79 -19.58
CA ALA A 544 5.52 13.92 -18.29
C ALA A 544 5.61 15.36 -17.73
N GLN A 545 6.77 16.01 -17.82
CA GLN A 545 6.94 17.41 -17.41
C GLN A 545 6.10 18.37 -18.26
N ALA A 546 6.03 18.16 -19.57
CA ALA A 546 5.19 18.93 -20.48
C ALA A 546 3.71 18.77 -20.12
N PHE A 547 3.28 17.56 -19.79
CA PHE A 547 1.92 17.28 -19.35
C PHE A 547 1.58 18.00 -18.05
N PHE A 548 2.45 17.92 -17.04
CA PHE A 548 2.26 18.61 -15.77
C PHE A 548 2.25 20.14 -15.94
N ALA A 549 3.07 20.69 -16.84
CA ALA A 549 3.06 22.11 -17.16
C ALA A 549 1.75 22.53 -17.83
N TYR A 550 1.24 21.72 -18.76
CA TYR A 550 -0.06 21.96 -19.39
C TYR A 550 -1.20 21.96 -18.38
N LEU A 551 -1.26 20.96 -17.50
CA LEU A 551 -2.31 20.88 -16.47
C LEU A 551 -2.20 22.01 -15.45
N LYS A 552 -0.99 22.44 -15.09
CA LYS A 552 -0.80 23.64 -14.26
C LYS A 552 -1.46 24.86 -14.89
N GLN A 553 -1.23 25.10 -16.19
CA GLN A 553 -1.86 26.23 -16.89
C GLN A 553 -3.38 26.10 -16.94
N ALA A 554 -3.91 24.89 -17.12
CA ALA A 554 -5.35 24.65 -17.05
C ALA A 554 -5.91 24.99 -15.66
N LEU A 555 -5.30 24.49 -14.59
CA LEU A 555 -5.70 24.77 -13.21
C LEU A 555 -5.63 26.27 -12.89
N GLU A 556 -4.63 27.01 -13.41
CA GLU A 556 -4.56 28.46 -13.25
C GLU A 556 -5.75 29.18 -13.90
N ARG A 557 -6.17 28.78 -15.10
CA ARG A 557 -7.37 29.33 -15.76
C ARG A 557 -8.65 28.99 -15.00
N LEU A 558 -8.77 27.76 -14.50
CA LEU A 558 -9.94 27.31 -13.76
C LEU A 558 -10.09 28.02 -12.41
N ALA A 559 -8.97 28.34 -11.74
CA ALA A 559 -8.98 29.14 -10.53
C ALA A 559 -9.52 30.57 -10.75
N LEU A 560 -9.33 31.14 -11.95
CA LEU A 560 -9.80 32.49 -12.29
C LEU A 560 -11.28 32.54 -12.67
N THR A 561 -11.85 31.40 -13.06
CA THR A 561 -13.25 31.29 -13.56
C THR A 561 -14.22 30.70 -12.54
N ASP A 562 -13.73 30.33 -11.36
CA ASP A 562 -14.47 29.62 -10.30
C ASP A 562 -15.25 28.39 -10.81
N SER A 563 -14.64 27.65 -11.74
CA SER A 563 -15.23 26.46 -12.34
C SER A 563 -15.62 25.43 -11.28
N GLN A 564 -16.81 24.84 -11.41
CA GLN A 564 -17.29 23.80 -10.48
C GLN A 564 -16.87 22.37 -10.91
N SER A 565 -16.05 22.25 -11.95
CA SER A 565 -15.48 20.97 -12.39
C SER A 565 -14.50 20.36 -11.38
N ILE A 566 -14.05 19.14 -11.68
CA ILE A 566 -13.00 18.48 -10.90
C ILE A 566 -11.71 19.28 -10.98
N GLY A 567 -11.34 19.76 -12.17
CA GLY A 567 -10.17 20.62 -12.37
C GLY A 567 -10.30 21.92 -11.56
N GLY A 568 -11.47 22.55 -11.58
CA GLY A 568 -11.75 23.74 -10.77
C GLY A 568 -11.67 23.49 -9.27
N HIS A 569 -12.13 22.33 -8.80
CA HIS A 569 -12.01 21.96 -7.38
C HIS A 569 -10.54 21.72 -6.96
N ILE A 570 -9.76 21.00 -7.76
CA ILE A 570 -8.31 20.82 -7.53
C ILE A 570 -7.61 22.18 -7.52
N ALA A 571 -7.97 23.07 -8.45
CA ALA A 571 -7.42 24.41 -8.53
C ALA A 571 -7.72 25.23 -7.26
N ARG A 572 -8.94 25.16 -6.72
CA ARG A 572 -9.28 25.80 -5.43
C ARG A 572 -8.46 25.25 -4.28
N MET A 573 -8.37 23.92 -4.13
CA MET A 573 -7.57 23.30 -3.06
C MET A 573 -6.08 23.67 -3.15
N TRP A 574 -5.56 23.91 -4.36
CA TRP A 574 -4.23 24.48 -4.56
C TRP A 574 -4.15 25.94 -4.10
N LYS A 575 -5.10 26.81 -4.50
CA LYS A 575 -5.08 28.23 -4.11
C LYS A 575 -5.32 28.43 -2.61
N ASP A 576 -6.07 27.55 -1.96
CA ASP A 576 -6.31 27.55 -0.52
C ASP A 576 -5.13 26.97 0.30
N GLY A 577 -4.09 26.44 -0.36
CA GLY A 577 -2.89 25.90 0.28
C GLY A 577 -3.03 24.48 0.84
N LEU A 578 -4.13 23.78 0.57
CA LEU A 578 -4.33 22.37 0.94
C LEU A 578 -3.54 21.40 0.04
N LEU A 579 -3.23 21.84 -1.17
CA LEU A 579 -2.30 21.20 -2.10
C LEU A 579 -1.18 22.16 -2.47
N SER A 580 0.05 21.65 -2.53
CA SER A 580 1.14 22.33 -3.23
C SER A 580 0.92 22.35 -4.74
N GLU A 581 1.66 23.19 -5.47
CA GLU A 581 1.61 23.19 -6.94
C GLU A 581 1.95 21.81 -7.53
N LYS A 582 2.97 21.15 -6.98
CA LYS A 582 3.38 19.80 -7.39
C LYS A 582 2.22 18.83 -7.23
N GLU A 583 1.61 18.81 -6.05
CA GLU A 583 0.48 17.92 -5.77
C GLU A 583 -0.70 18.21 -6.68
N ALA A 584 -1.04 19.49 -6.93
CA ALA A 584 -2.18 19.86 -7.74
C ALA A 584 -2.07 19.36 -9.19
N LYS A 585 -0.93 19.62 -9.86
CA LYS A 585 -0.74 19.22 -11.26
C LYS A 585 -0.57 17.71 -11.43
N GLU A 586 0.11 17.05 -10.49
CA GLU A 586 0.29 15.59 -10.54
C GLU A 586 -0.96 14.82 -10.12
N LEU A 587 -1.75 15.33 -9.15
CA LEU A 587 -3.04 14.75 -8.80
C LEU A 587 -4.05 14.91 -9.93
N CYS A 588 -4.06 16.05 -10.62
CA CYS A 588 -4.86 16.26 -11.82
C CYS A 588 -4.47 15.26 -12.93
N ALA A 589 -3.17 15.07 -13.17
CA ALA A 589 -2.67 14.07 -14.11
C ALA A 589 -3.08 12.64 -13.70
N PHE A 590 -2.98 12.31 -12.41
CA PHE A 590 -3.42 11.02 -11.88
C PHE A 590 -4.92 10.79 -12.15
N VAL A 591 -5.77 11.77 -11.87
CA VAL A 591 -7.22 11.67 -12.12
C VAL A 591 -7.51 11.47 -13.59
N PHE A 592 -6.80 12.18 -14.48
CA PHE A 592 -6.91 12.01 -15.92
C PHE A 592 -6.54 10.59 -16.34
N ILE A 593 -5.29 10.17 -16.08
CA ILE A 593 -4.73 8.86 -16.48
C ILE A 593 -5.57 7.71 -15.92
N ALA A 594 -5.85 7.72 -14.62
CA ALA A 594 -6.63 6.67 -13.98
C ALA A 594 -8.08 6.61 -14.49
N GLY A 595 -8.62 7.74 -14.95
CA GLY A 595 -9.99 7.87 -15.45
C GLY A 595 -10.20 7.27 -16.84
N HIS A 596 -9.20 7.27 -17.73
CA HIS A 596 -9.37 6.81 -19.11
C HIS A 596 -8.70 5.46 -19.41
N ASP A 597 -7.44 5.24 -19.01
CA ASP A 597 -6.69 4.03 -19.38
C ASP A 597 -7.40 2.76 -18.90
N THR A 598 -7.81 2.77 -17.63
CA THR A 598 -8.42 1.57 -17.05
C THR A 598 -9.84 1.32 -17.54
N THR A 599 -10.57 2.39 -17.84
CA THR A 599 -11.94 2.31 -18.35
C THR A 599 -11.97 1.88 -19.80
N THR A 600 -11.02 2.33 -20.62
CA THR A 600 -10.81 1.87 -22.00
C THR A 600 -10.78 0.35 -22.07
N ILE A 601 -9.97 -0.28 -21.22
CA ILE A 601 -9.84 -1.74 -21.18
C ILE A 601 -11.14 -2.41 -20.69
N LEU A 602 -11.83 -1.83 -19.71
CA LEU A 602 -13.08 -2.41 -19.20
C LEU A 602 -14.19 -2.39 -20.26
N VAL A 603 -14.32 -1.28 -20.98
CA VAL A 603 -15.24 -1.13 -22.12
C VAL A 603 -14.85 -2.08 -23.24
N ALA A 604 -13.57 -2.19 -23.60
CA ALA A 604 -13.11 -3.17 -24.58
C ALA A 604 -13.41 -4.61 -24.15
N ASN A 605 -13.26 -4.95 -22.87
CA ASN A 605 -13.61 -6.27 -22.35
C ASN A 605 -15.13 -6.54 -22.39
N ALA A 606 -15.99 -5.52 -22.30
CA ALA A 606 -17.42 -5.68 -22.53
C ALA A 606 -17.72 -6.10 -23.98
N PHE A 607 -17.11 -5.45 -24.98
CA PHE A 607 -17.18 -5.90 -26.39
C PHE A 607 -16.64 -7.32 -26.56
N ARG A 608 -15.51 -7.64 -25.90
CA ARG A 608 -14.92 -8.98 -25.92
C ARG A 608 -15.93 -10.02 -25.43
N MET A 609 -16.62 -9.74 -24.33
CA MET A 609 -17.64 -10.66 -23.81
C MET A 609 -18.80 -10.85 -24.78
N PHE A 610 -19.25 -9.81 -25.48
CA PHE A 610 -20.27 -9.96 -26.52
C PHE A 610 -19.78 -10.72 -27.76
N ALA A 611 -18.50 -10.60 -28.12
CA ALA A 611 -17.93 -11.39 -29.21
C ALA A 611 -17.70 -12.87 -28.82
N GLU A 612 -17.40 -13.15 -27.54
CA GLU A 612 -17.26 -14.51 -26.98
C GLU A 612 -18.64 -15.18 -26.73
N GLN A 613 -19.66 -14.40 -26.35
CA GLN A 613 -21.02 -14.84 -26.02
C GLN A 613 -22.08 -13.91 -26.65
N PRO A 614 -22.30 -13.99 -27.98
CA PRO A 614 -23.20 -13.08 -28.71
C PRO A 614 -24.65 -13.07 -28.24
N GLU A 615 -25.12 -14.15 -27.61
CA GLU A 615 -26.46 -14.28 -27.03
C GLU A 615 -26.75 -13.25 -25.92
N LEU A 616 -25.71 -12.74 -25.25
CA LEU A 616 -25.85 -11.73 -24.21
C LEU A 616 -26.42 -10.41 -24.75
N LEU A 617 -26.19 -10.09 -26.03
CA LEU A 617 -26.82 -8.92 -26.67
C LEU A 617 -28.34 -9.06 -26.71
N GLY A 618 -28.84 -10.26 -27.08
CA GLY A 618 -30.28 -10.55 -27.11
C GLY A 618 -30.90 -10.45 -25.72
N ARG A 619 -30.26 -11.08 -24.74
CA ARG A 619 -30.70 -11.05 -23.34
C ARG A 619 -30.83 -9.63 -22.78
N ILE A 620 -29.80 -8.79 -22.97
CA ILE A 620 -29.82 -7.41 -22.46
C ILE A 620 -30.80 -6.53 -23.26
N ARG A 621 -31.01 -6.81 -24.55
CA ARG A 621 -32.03 -6.11 -25.35
C ARG A 621 -33.44 -6.40 -24.85
N GLU A 622 -33.73 -7.66 -24.52
CA GLU A 622 -35.03 -8.09 -23.97
C GLU A 622 -35.24 -7.58 -22.54
N ASN A 623 -34.18 -7.55 -21.73
CA ASN A 623 -34.20 -7.04 -20.37
C ASN A 623 -33.04 -6.07 -20.09
N PRO A 624 -33.20 -4.76 -20.37
CA PRO A 624 -32.12 -3.77 -20.20
C PRO A 624 -31.55 -3.63 -18.79
N ALA A 625 -32.27 -4.09 -17.76
CA ALA A 625 -31.77 -4.12 -16.38
C ALA A 625 -30.63 -5.14 -16.19
N ASP A 626 -30.48 -6.11 -17.08
CA ASP A 626 -29.39 -7.09 -17.04
C ASP A 626 -28.03 -6.45 -17.33
N ALA A 627 -28.00 -5.27 -17.94
CA ALA A 627 -26.77 -4.54 -18.21
C ALA A 627 -25.98 -4.23 -16.94
N ASP A 628 -26.64 -3.91 -15.82
CA ASP A 628 -25.97 -3.65 -14.55
C ASP A 628 -25.24 -4.91 -14.04
N ARG A 629 -25.91 -6.06 -14.09
CA ARG A 629 -25.34 -7.35 -13.70
C ARG A 629 -24.18 -7.77 -14.61
N PHE A 630 -24.35 -7.54 -15.92
CA PHE A 630 -23.30 -7.76 -16.91
C PHE A 630 -22.05 -6.94 -16.58
N VAL A 631 -22.18 -5.65 -16.30
CA VAL A 631 -21.02 -4.78 -15.99
C VAL A 631 -20.28 -5.23 -14.73
N GLU A 632 -21.00 -5.61 -13.66
CA GLU A 632 -20.36 -6.15 -12.45
C GLU A 632 -19.61 -7.46 -12.74
N GLU A 633 -20.22 -8.36 -13.51
CA GLU A 633 -19.59 -9.64 -13.85
C GLU A 633 -18.40 -9.47 -14.80
N VAL A 634 -18.45 -8.53 -15.76
CA VAL A 634 -17.28 -8.17 -16.60
C VAL A 634 -16.15 -7.66 -15.72
N ALA A 635 -16.43 -6.77 -14.76
CA ALA A 635 -15.42 -6.23 -13.86
C ALA A 635 -14.82 -7.30 -12.92
N ARG A 636 -15.56 -8.35 -12.57
CA ARG A 636 -15.02 -9.53 -11.87
C ARG A 636 -14.20 -10.39 -12.82
N TYR A 637 -14.82 -10.90 -13.88
CA TYR A 637 -14.28 -11.95 -14.75
C TYR A 637 -13.12 -11.47 -15.62
N ARG A 638 -13.19 -10.23 -16.13
CA ARG A 638 -12.17 -9.57 -16.96
C ARG A 638 -11.88 -8.14 -16.49
N GLY A 639 -11.67 -7.99 -15.18
CA GLY A 639 -11.29 -6.70 -14.60
C GLY A 639 -9.97 -6.16 -15.18
N THR A 640 -9.90 -4.84 -15.34
CA THR A 640 -8.74 -4.17 -15.95
C THR A 640 -7.47 -4.33 -15.13
N VAL A 641 -7.54 -4.07 -13.82
CA VAL A 641 -6.38 -4.10 -12.93
C VAL A 641 -6.14 -5.54 -12.51
N GLN A 642 -5.07 -6.15 -13.02
CA GLN A 642 -4.71 -7.52 -12.72
C GLN A 642 -4.09 -7.66 -11.34
N ARG A 643 -3.26 -6.68 -10.96
CA ARG A 643 -2.48 -6.75 -9.74
C ARG A 643 -2.13 -5.40 -9.16
N VAL A 644 -1.93 -5.36 -7.85
CA VAL A 644 -1.42 -4.18 -7.14
C VAL A 644 -0.20 -4.55 -6.30
N SER A 645 0.78 -3.66 -6.25
CA SER A 645 2.02 -3.86 -5.49
C SER A 645 1.88 -3.38 -4.07
N ARG A 646 2.51 -4.09 -3.15
CA ARG A 646 2.64 -3.79 -1.73
C ARG A 646 4.06 -4.09 -1.27
N ILE A 647 4.46 -3.49 -0.16
CA ILE A 647 5.66 -3.85 0.58
C ILE A 647 5.30 -4.23 2.01
N THR A 648 5.82 -5.35 2.50
CA THR A 648 5.57 -5.77 3.89
C THR A 648 6.34 -4.88 4.86
N THR A 649 5.68 -4.31 5.87
CA THR A 649 6.32 -3.43 6.87
C THR A 649 6.98 -4.21 8.02
N GLU A 650 6.58 -5.46 8.22
CA GLU A 650 7.12 -6.43 9.16
C GLU A 650 7.07 -7.84 8.53
N ALA A 651 7.81 -8.80 9.10
CA ALA A 651 7.74 -10.18 8.65
C ALA A 651 6.37 -10.79 8.98
N THR A 652 5.82 -11.59 8.07
CA THR A 652 4.47 -12.14 8.24
C THR A 652 4.32 -13.47 7.52
N THR A 653 3.25 -14.21 7.78
CA THR A 653 2.97 -15.50 7.14
C THR A 653 1.68 -15.42 6.34
N VAL A 654 1.74 -15.81 5.07
CA VAL A 654 0.58 -15.88 4.16
C VAL A 654 0.52 -17.27 3.55
N ALA A 655 -0.65 -17.92 3.57
CA ALA A 655 -0.83 -19.31 3.12
C ALA A 655 0.26 -20.30 3.60
N GLY A 656 0.77 -20.12 4.82
CA GLY A 656 1.83 -20.95 5.41
C GLY A 656 3.26 -20.59 4.99
N VAL A 657 3.44 -19.62 4.08
CA VAL A 657 4.74 -19.11 3.62
C VAL A 657 5.13 -17.86 4.41
N ASP A 658 6.34 -17.85 4.95
CA ASP A 658 6.88 -16.71 5.68
C ASP A 658 7.47 -15.68 4.69
N LEU A 659 6.86 -14.49 4.67
CA LEU A 659 7.30 -13.32 3.91
C LEU A 659 8.19 -12.45 4.82
N PRO A 660 9.40 -12.09 4.40
CA PRO A 660 10.27 -11.23 5.19
C PRO A 660 9.75 -9.79 5.20
N LYS A 661 10.13 -8.99 6.22
CA LYS A 661 9.97 -7.54 6.18
C LYS A 661 10.64 -6.97 4.92
N GLY A 662 10.01 -5.98 4.28
CA GLY A 662 10.47 -5.40 3.03
C GLY A 662 10.21 -6.24 1.78
N ALA A 663 9.50 -7.37 1.88
CA ALA A 663 9.09 -8.15 0.70
C ALA A 663 8.15 -7.34 -0.20
N VAL A 664 8.49 -7.27 -1.49
CA VAL A 664 7.58 -6.74 -2.51
C VAL A 664 6.56 -7.81 -2.87
N VAL A 665 5.29 -7.53 -2.58
CA VAL A 665 4.18 -8.46 -2.76
C VAL A 665 3.20 -7.91 -3.80
N ARG A 666 2.91 -8.68 -4.84
CA ARG A 666 1.93 -8.38 -5.87
C ARG A 666 0.65 -9.17 -5.60
N LEU A 667 -0.41 -8.44 -5.28
CA LEU A 667 -1.73 -9.00 -5.02
C LEU A 667 -2.46 -9.19 -6.34
N LEU A 668 -2.69 -10.43 -6.79
CA LEU A 668 -3.33 -10.72 -8.07
C LEU A 668 -4.86 -10.64 -7.96
N LEU A 669 -5.41 -9.45 -8.12
CA LEU A 669 -6.86 -9.17 -8.01
C LEU A 669 -7.67 -10.00 -9.02
N SER A 670 -7.18 -10.11 -10.26
CA SER A 670 -7.87 -10.89 -11.30
C SER A 670 -7.77 -12.39 -11.08
N ALA A 671 -6.69 -12.88 -10.44
CA ALA A 671 -6.62 -14.28 -10.01
C ALA A 671 -7.65 -14.54 -8.91
N ALA A 672 -7.71 -13.67 -7.89
CA ALA A 672 -8.66 -13.74 -6.79
C ALA A 672 -10.11 -13.68 -7.28
N ASN A 673 -10.40 -12.85 -8.29
CA ASN A 673 -11.75 -12.73 -8.86
C ASN A 673 -12.25 -13.99 -9.55
N ARG A 674 -11.37 -14.90 -9.97
CA ARG A 674 -11.73 -16.21 -10.56
C ARG A 674 -11.50 -17.39 -9.61
N ASP A 675 -11.31 -17.11 -8.33
CA ASP A 675 -11.15 -18.16 -7.33
C ASP A 675 -12.48 -18.86 -7.01
N SER A 676 -12.58 -20.14 -7.39
CA SER A 676 -13.77 -20.96 -7.15
C SER A 676 -14.10 -21.18 -5.67
N ARG A 677 -13.15 -20.90 -4.75
CA ARG A 677 -13.40 -20.93 -3.29
C ARG A 677 -14.32 -19.78 -2.86
N LYS A 678 -14.34 -18.67 -3.61
CA LYS A 678 -15.19 -17.50 -3.34
C LYS A 678 -16.37 -17.39 -4.31
N PHE A 679 -16.13 -17.62 -5.61
CA PHE A 679 -17.13 -17.52 -6.67
C PHE A 679 -17.29 -18.89 -7.32
N ALA A 680 -18.33 -19.65 -7.02
CA ALA A 680 -18.54 -21.00 -7.56
C ALA A 680 -18.40 -21.04 -9.09
N GLU A 681 -17.64 -21.96 -9.70
CA GLU A 681 -17.33 -21.90 -11.14
C GLU A 681 -16.70 -20.56 -11.58
N GLY A 682 -15.81 -19.98 -10.76
CA GLY A 682 -15.28 -18.62 -10.93
C GLY A 682 -14.51 -18.37 -12.23
N GLU A 683 -14.13 -19.44 -12.91
CA GLU A 683 -13.51 -19.46 -14.24
C GLU A 683 -14.48 -19.31 -15.40
N THR A 684 -15.77 -19.25 -15.12
CA THR A 684 -16.83 -19.03 -16.11
C THR A 684 -17.45 -17.66 -15.91
N PHE A 685 -17.81 -17.02 -17.02
CA PHE A 685 -18.64 -15.82 -16.99
C PHE A 685 -20.09 -16.22 -16.78
N ASP A 686 -20.72 -15.66 -15.75
CA ASP A 686 -22.14 -15.88 -15.46
C ASP A 686 -22.77 -14.56 -15.01
N ILE A 687 -23.63 -14.00 -15.86
CA ILE A 687 -24.34 -12.75 -15.62
C ILE A 687 -25.31 -12.83 -14.42
N ASP A 688 -25.76 -14.03 -14.02
CA ASP A 688 -26.67 -14.23 -12.89
C ASP A 688 -25.93 -14.49 -11.57
N ARG A 689 -24.60 -14.55 -11.60
CA ARG A 689 -23.76 -14.77 -10.44
C ARG A 689 -23.91 -13.66 -9.40
N ASP A 690 -23.89 -14.04 -8.13
CA ASP A 690 -23.56 -13.10 -7.06
C ASP A 690 -22.07 -12.72 -7.12
N SER A 691 -21.79 -11.59 -7.75
CA SER A 691 -20.45 -11.02 -7.88
C SER A 691 -20.03 -10.18 -6.66
N SER A 692 -20.81 -10.21 -5.57
CA SER A 692 -20.56 -9.41 -4.37
C SER A 692 -19.18 -9.65 -3.76
N GLY A 693 -18.46 -8.55 -3.57
CA GLY A 693 -17.13 -8.57 -2.98
C GLY A 693 -16.01 -8.90 -3.97
N HIS A 694 -16.27 -8.90 -5.28
CA HIS A 694 -15.19 -8.91 -6.27
C HIS A 694 -14.21 -7.74 -6.06
N LEU A 695 -12.97 -7.96 -6.48
CA LEU A 695 -11.82 -7.07 -6.32
C LEU A 695 -11.48 -6.32 -7.61
N GLY A 696 -12.35 -6.33 -8.62
CA GLY A 696 -12.11 -5.64 -9.92
C GLY A 696 -11.89 -4.13 -9.78
N PHE A 697 -12.41 -3.54 -8.70
CA PHE A 697 -12.20 -2.14 -8.33
C PHE A 697 -11.37 -1.98 -7.05
N GLY A 698 -10.58 -3.00 -6.69
CA GLY A 698 -9.83 -3.06 -5.44
C GLY A 698 -10.72 -3.11 -4.18
N ASN A 699 -10.10 -2.98 -3.01
CA ASN A 699 -10.78 -2.94 -1.72
C ASN A 699 -9.97 -2.10 -0.71
N GLY A 700 -10.52 -1.90 0.49
CA GLY A 700 -9.87 -1.13 1.54
C GLY A 700 -9.77 0.36 1.22
N MET A 701 -8.74 1.02 1.76
CA MET A 701 -8.53 2.46 1.58
C MET A 701 -8.33 2.87 0.12
N HIS A 702 -7.75 1.98 -0.69
CA HIS A 702 -7.51 2.18 -2.12
C HIS A 702 -8.63 1.65 -3.02
N LYS A 703 -9.83 1.37 -2.49
CA LYS A 703 -10.99 1.06 -3.33
C LYS A 703 -11.14 2.15 -4.40
N CYS A 704 -11.27 1.74 -5.66
CA CYS A 704 -11.20 2.63 -6.81
C CYS A 704 -12.14 3.83 -6.65
N LEU A 705 -11.56 5.03 -6.81
CA LEU A 705 -12.29 6.29 -6.72
C LEU A 705 -13.29 6.44 -7.86
N GLY A 706 -12.84 6.13 -9.09
CA GLY A 706 -13.62 6.25 -10.32
C GLY A 706 -14.52 5.06 -10.63
N ALA A 707 -14.72 4.10 -9.70
CA ALA A 707 -15.57 2.94 -9.95
C ALA A 707 -16.99 3.31 -10.42
N PRO A 708 -17.67 4.35 -9.88
CA PRO A 708 -18.97 4.77 -10.39
C PRO A 708 -18.93 5.25 -11.85
N LEU A 709 -17.89 5.98 -12.24
CA LEU A 709 -17.72 6.47 -13.61
C LEU A 709 -17.41 5.34 -14.59
N ALA A 710 -16.44 4.48 -14.27
CA ALA A 710 -16.07 3.35 -15.12
C ALA A 710 -17.27 2.40 -15.36
N LYS A 711 -18.09 2.18 -14.32
CA LYS A 711 -19.33 1.41 -14.44
C LYS A 711 -20.35 2.12 -15.31
N LEU A 712 -20.53 3.43 -15.14
CA LEU A 712 -21.46 4.22 -15.95
C LEU A 712 -21.10 4.17 -17.45
N GLU A 713 -19.83 4.39 -17.81
CA GLU A 713 -19.37 4.34 -19.20
C GLU A 713 -19.57 2.94 -19.81
N THR A 714 -19.20 1.90 -19.06
CA THR A 714 -19.38 0.50 -19.50
C THR A 714 -20.87 0.15 -19.61
N LEU A 715 -21.71 0.61 -18.69
CA LEU A 715 -23.16 0.41 -18.71
C LEU A 715 -23.80 1.07 -19.93
N ILE A 716 -23.43 2.31 -20.23
CA ILE A 716 -23.90 3.04 -21.41
C ILE A 716 -23.47 2.30 -22.68
N ALA A 717 -22.18 1.94 -22.80
CA ALA A 717 -21.68 1.17 -23.94
C ALA A 717 -22.44 -0.15 -24.13
N THR A 718 -22.67 -0.89 -23.03
CA THR A 718 -23.42 -2.16 -23.00
C THR A 718 -24.86 -1.96 -23.52
N LYS A 719 -25.56 -0.94 -23.04
CA LYS A 719 -26.94 -0.63 -23.47
C LYS A 719 -27.01 -0.18 -24.94
N VAL A 720 -26.05 0.63 -25.38
CA VAL A 720 -25.96 1.09 -26.78
C VAL A 720 -25.69 -0.09 -27.72
N LEU A 721 -24.77 -0.99 -27.35
CA LEU A 721 -24.49 -2.23 -28.08
C LEU A 721 -25.73 -3.12 -28.20
N ALA A 722 -26.35 -3.47 -27.08
CA ALA A 722 -27.53 -4.34 -27.08
C ALA A 722 -28.68 -3.78 -27.95
N ARG A 723 -28.87 -2.46 -27.94
CA ARG A 723 -29.91 -1.76 -28.70
C ARG A 723 -29.64 -1.69 -30.21
N LYS A 724 -28.38 -1.63 -30.66
CA LYS A 724 -28.05 -1.32 -32.07
C LYS A 724 -27.36 -2.45 -32.82
N VAL A 725 -26.67 -3.34 -32.12
CA VAL A 725 -25.90 -4.44 -32.73
C VAL A 725 -26.76 -5.69 -32.82
N GLY A 726 -26.90 -6.23 -34.03
CA GLY A 726 -27.56 -7.50 -34.28
C GLY A 726 -26.61 -8.69 -34.14
N ASN A 727 -25.36 -8.55 -34.59
CA ASN A 727 -24.31 -9.53 -34.41
C ASN A 727 -22.94 -8.88 -34.23
N ILE A 728 -22.08 -9.54 -33.46
CA ILE A 728 -20.69 -9.18 -33.25
C ILE A 728 -19.84 -10.45 -33.20
N ALA A 729 -18.66 -10.40 -33.82
CA ALA A 729 -17.68 -11.48 -33.77
C ALA A 729 -16.27 -10.90 -33.87
N PHE A 730 -15.28 -11.62 -33.36
CA PHE A 730 -13.88 -11.27 -33.61
C PHE A 730 -13.56 -11.32 -35.10
N ASP A 731 -12.67 -10.44 -35.56
CA ASP A 731 -12.09 -10.58 -36.89
C ASP A 731 -11.03 -11.70 -36.87
N PRO A 732 -11.28 -12.84 -37.55
CA PRO A 732 -10.35 -13.98 -37.52
C PRO A 732 -8.98 -13.67 -38.16
N ALA A 733 -8.89 -12.62 -38.99
CA ALA A 733 -7.64 -12.22 -39.63
C ALA A 733 -6.75 -11.36 -38.70
N ARG A 734 -7.31 -10.83 -37.61
CA ARG A 734 -6.65 -9.85 -36.73
C ARG A 734 -6.85 -10.26 -35.27
N PRO A 735 -6.01 -11.16 -34.73
CA PRO A 735 -6.13 -11.61 -33.35
C PRO A 735 -5.94 -10.45 -32.38
N ILE A 736 -6.49 -10.62 -31.16
CA ILE A 736 -6.36 -9.63 -30.09
C ILE A 736 -4.88 -9.38 -29.81
N GLN A 737 -4.49 -8.12 -29.82
CA GLN A 737 -3.19 -7.69 -29.32
C GLN A 737 -3.40 -7.20 -27.91
N TYR A 738 -2.68 -7.78 -26.97
CA TYR A 738 -2.78 -7.40 -25.56
C TYR A 738 -1.75 -6.34 -25.24
N VAL A 739 -2.12 -5.45 -24.31
CA VAL A 739 -1.18 -4.51 -23.71
C VAL A 739 0.04 -5.29 -23.21
N ARG A 740 1.23 -4.81 -23.58
CA ARG A 740 2.51 -5.38 -23.14
C ARG A 740 3.24 -4.39 -22.24
N GLY A 741 4.13 -4.90 -21.41
CA GLY A 741 5.16 -4.05 -20.81
C GLY A 741 5.47 -4.34 -19.35
N ASN A 742 6.60 -3.77 -18.94
CA ASN A 742 7.43 -4.27 -17.83
C ASN A 742 6.77 -4.35 -16.44
N ASN A 743 5.61 -3.73 -16.21
CA ASN A 743 4.92 -3.77 -14.92
C ASN A 743 3.50 -4.36 -14.93
N LEU A 744 2.89 -4.68 -16.09
CA LEU A 744 1.46 -5.03 -16.28
C LEU A 744 0.61 -4.95 -15.00
N THR A 745 0.28 -3.73 -14.59
CA THR A 745 -0.73 -3.47 -13.55
C THR A 745 -2.11 -3.66 -14.16
N ASN A 746 -2.27 -3.19 -15.39
CA ASN A 746 -3.47 -3.33 -16.22
C ASN A 746 -3.21 -4.41 -17.27
N SER A 747 -4.22 -5.21 -17.60
CA SER A 747 -4.15 -6.14 -18.73
C SER A 747 -5.49 -6.21 -19.45
N GLY A 748 -5.41 -6.33 -20.77
CA GLY A 748 -6.55 -6.36 -21.66
C GLY A 748 -6.14 -6.03 -23.09
N PRO A 749 -7.11 -5.89 -24.01
CA PRO A 749 -6.81 -5.56 -25.39
C PRO A 749 -6.17 -4.19 -25.54
N GLU A 750 -5.04 -4.14 -26.24
CA GLU A 750 -4.44 -2.93 -26.84
C GLU A 750 -5.05 -2.68 -28.22
N HIS A 751 -5.30 -3.76 -28.97
CA HIS A 751 -6.09 -3.74 -30.20
C HIS A 751 -7.06 -4.92 -30.21
N MET A 752 -8.30 -4.68 -30.58
CA MET A 752 -9.31 -5.74 -30.72
C MET A 752 -10.23 -5.46 -31.89
N PHE A 753 -10.01 -6.19 -32.98
CA PHE A 753 -10.81 -6.04 -34.18
C PHE A 753 -12.04 -6.93 -34.14
N VAL A 754 -13.19 -6.32 -34.39
CA VAL A 754 -14.48 -7.00 -34.46
C VAL A 754 -15.18 -6.72 -35.79
N LYS A 755 -15.99 -7.66 -36.23
CA LYS A 755 -17.00 -7.47 -37.27
C LYS A 755 -18.35 -7.23 -36.59
N ILE A 756 -19.06 -6.20 -37.02
CA ILE A 756 -20.34 -5.79 -36.42
C ILE A 756 -21.38 -5.65 -37.53
N GLY A 757 -22.51 -6.32 -37.35
CA GLY A 757 -23.73 -6.09 -38.12
C GLY A 757 -24.75 -5.35 -37.27
N GLY A 758 -25.26 -4.21 -37.78
CA GLY A 758 -26.38 -3.52 -37.16
C GLY A 758 -27.66 -4.37 -37.16
N LEU A 759 -28.60 -4.05 -36.27
CA LEU A 759 -29.94 -4.63 -36.37
C LEU A 759 -30.58 -4.23 -37.70
N SER A 760 -31.19 -5.19 -38.38
CA SER A 760 -32.05 -4.89 -39.53
C SER A 760 -33.22 -4.04 -39.03
N ALA A 761 -33.45 -2.90 -39.71
CA ALA A 761 -34.52 -1.96 -39.39
C ALA A 761 -35.92 -2.59 -39.50
#